data_AF-E3QEA2-F1
#
_entry.id   AF-E3QEA2-F1
#
_cell.length_a   1.000
_cell.length_b   1.000
_cell.length_c   1.000
_cell.angle_alpha   90.00
_cell.angle_beta   90.00
_cell.angle_gamma   90.00
#
_symmetry.space_group_name_H-M   'P 1'
#
loop_
_entity.id
_entity.type
_entity.pdbx_description
1 polymer ?
#
loop_
_entity_poly.entity_id
_entity_poly.type
_entity_poly.pdbx_seq_one_letter_code
_entity_poly.pdbx_strand_id
1 'polypeptide(L)'
;MTNPFHGSAHYTDPNSPSGTSGLPPRRFSYASVVSGAPPNYNPPYLSHPGRTSVISHILNSSDDITFEPASAYYNPSRSDDMDTDRNGAGLSGASARPLSGFQLPSFSRAFDMFMANPLGEPAGSSSASGSGFFVPSYLAGSAHVQRLEEAHWAKVRAQKESQAAQAQAGANLSTSASSVSLHSKPGAHRGVNYDVIEKPPAFEEDETFAPLPTRWNSSDKYGALDIMSDGLEVRYIGPRGQTERDHEAFCIRADNPMPPQCGIYYFEVQVLSGKRDDMTIGIGFSGKNVGLSRPPGWETDSWGYHSDDGHCYAGQSGGKTYGPSFTASDIIGCGVNFRTGNAFFTKNGHLLGTAFREVGKSGSLYPTVGLKKSGEHVRVNFGQTPFVFDIDGMMTTERERIQREISRTSSASLAPAMNETGLVQALVLQFLQHDGYVETARAFAEEINAEKKALCLDPNAPIEGINVKDDEHANKRQRIRRAVLEGDIDRALKHTNAFYPQVLKDNEQVYFRLRCRKFIEMVRTAAEMRVASEAKKSNGHGGDVGAQAMDLDANGTENGAWDQTDTEDSAETSLDINELEMATLQYGQELHAEFKDDPRREVTKHLADIYALLAYANPLREKDVAHLLDRKGRLAVAEELNSAILLSLGKSSRAALEKIYAQTSVLLDDLRENGGPGAFVSLQDVIEDIPKSQPF
;
A
#
# COMPACT_ATOMS: atom_id res chain seq x y z
N MET A 1 -59.50 -28.16 -33.14
CA MET A 1 -59.59 -29.59 -33.56
C MET A 1 -58.31 -30.26 -33.08
N THR A 2 -58.28 -31.40 -32.40
CA THR A 2 -59.33 -32.25 -31.79
C THR A 2 -58.66 -33.14 -30.73
N ASN A 3 -59.25 -33.30 -29.55
CA ASN A 3 -58.81 -34.27 -28.53
C ASN A 3 -59.32 -35.69 -28.90
N PRO A 4 -58.70 -36.81 -28.44
CA PRO A 4 -59.14 -37.40 -27.15
C PRO A 4 -58.14 -38.31 -26.36
N PHE A 5 -58.43 -38.51 -25.05
CA PHE A 5 -58.47 -39.77 -24.24
C PHE A 5 -57.60 -41.02 -24.60
N HIS A 6 -57.14 -41.91 -23.69
CA HIS A 6 -57.07 -42.00 -22.20
C HIS A 6 -56.16 -43.22 -21.82
N GLY A 7 -55.77 -43.39 -20.55
CA GLY A 7 -55.15 -44.64 -20.07
C GLY A 7 -54.68 -44.57 -18.60
N SER A 8 -54.98 -45.59 -17.80
CA SER A 8 -54.67 -45.62 -16.35
C SER A 8 -54.37 -47.04 -15.85
N ALA A 9 -53.40 -47.17 -14.95
CA ALA A 9 -53.29 -48.27 -13.97
C ALA A 9 -52.32 -47.91 -12.83
N HIS A 10 -52.76 -48.05 -11.58
CA HIS A 10 -51.89 -48.16 -10.40
C HIS A 10 -51.65 -49.64 -10.08
N TYR A 11 -50.50 -49.97 -9.49
CA TYR A 11 -50.35 -51.07 -8.51
C TYR A 11 -49.17 -50.77 -7.56
N THR A 12 -49.13 -51.41 -6.39
CA THR A 12 -48.39 -50.92 -5.21
C THR A 12 -47.65 -52.02 -4.42
N ASP A 13 -46.34 -51.79 -4.16
CA ASP A 13 -45.61 -52.17 -2.92
C ASP A 13 -45.45 -53.69 -2.57
N PRO A 14 -44.71 -54.14 -1.51
CA PRO A 14 -43.93 -53.39 -0.50
C PRO A 14 -42.52 -53.94 -0.06
N ASN A 15 -41.85 -53.13 0.78
CA ASN A 15 -40.93 -53.49 1.91
C ASN A 15 -39.50 -54.06 1.73
N SER A 16 -38.50 -53.23 2.09
CA SER A 16 -37.69 -53.26 3.36
C SER A 16 -37.15 -54.60 3.92
N PRO A 17 -35.89 -54.67 4.42
CA PRO A 17 -35.49 -53.96 5.65
C PRO A 17 -34.03 -53.40 5.73
N SER A 18 -33.66 -52.88 6.91
CA SER A 18 -32.50 -52.02 7.23
C SER A 18 -31.42 -52.67 8.12
N GLY A 19 -30.23 -52.04 8.24
CA GLY A 19 -29.19 -52.44 9.23
C GLY A 19 -27.95 -51.52 9.36
N THR A 20 -27.90 -50.76 10.46
CA THR A 20 -26.74 -50.41 11.35
C THR A 20 -25.29 -50.81 10.99
N SER A 21 -24.20 -50.15 11.42
CA SER A 21 -23.89 -48.85 12.10
C SER A 21 -22.38 -48.79 12.44
N GLY A 22 -21.71 -47.62 12.50
CA GLY A 22 -20.36 -47.55 13.12
C GLY A 22 -19.50 -46.28 12.91
N LEU A 23 -19.06 -45.68 14.03
CA LEU A 23 -17.98 -44.70 14.24
C LEU A 23 -17.26 -45.10 15.56
N PRO A 24 -16.11 -44.53 16.02
CA PRO A 24 -15.14 -43.55 15.48
C PRO A 24 -13.70 -44.19 15.47
N PRO A 25 -12.51 -43.56 15.73
CA PRO A 25 -12.13 -42.14 15.95
C PRO A 25 -10.83 -41.62 15.25
N ARG A 26 -10.54 -40.32 15.47
CA ARG A 26 -9.32 -39.56 15.10
C ARG A 26 -8.08 -39.95 15.95
N ARG A 27 -6.85 -39.60 15.53
CA ARG A 27 -5.83 -38.85 16.34
C ARG A 27 -4.54 -38.45 15.58
N PHE A 28 -4.11 -37.20 15.82
CA PHE A 28 -2.77 -36.55 15.82
C PHE A 28 -1.62 -36.87 14.84
N SER A 29 -0.84 -35.81 14.57
CA SER A 29 0.50 -35.76 13.97
C SER A 29 1.61 -35.55 15.03
N TYR A 30 2.83 -36.04 14.76
CA TYR A 30 4.12 -35.41 15.12
C TYR A 30 5.31 -36.08 14.39
N ALA A 31 6.53 -35.55 14.54
CA ALA A 31 7.71 -35.82 13.69
C ALA A 31 8.75 -36.84 14.24
N SER A 32 9.91 -36.96 13.57
CA SER A 32 11.09 -37.84 13.81
C SER A 32 11.00 -39.23 13.13
N VAL A 33 12.08 -39.93 12.71
CA VAL A 33 13.54 -39.86 13.01
C VAL A 33 14.42 -40.18 11.77
N VAL A 34 15.73 -39.87 11.86
CA VAL A 34 16.80 -40.22 10.90
C VAL A 34 17.54 -41.52 11.33
N SER A 35 17.95 -42.40 10.39
CA SER A 35 19.21 -43.21 10.43
C SER A 35 19.30 -44.28 9.31
N GLY A 36 20.52 -44.59 8.83
CA GLY A 36 20.82 -45.81 8.05
C GLY A 36 21.77 -45.62 6.85
N ALA A 37 22.79 -46.47 6.72
CA ALA A 37 23.87 -46.38 5.70
C ALA A 37 24.07 -47.73 4.94
N PRO A 38 24.86 -47.77 3.83
CA PRO A 38 24.73 -48.81 2.77
C PRO A 38 25.73 -49.98 2.91
N PRO A 39 25.87 -50.91 1.93
CA PRO A 39 26.84 -50.66 0.84
C PRO A 39 26.62 -51.37 -0.54
N ASN A 40 27.49 -50.99 -1.51
CA ASN A 40 28.23 -51.83 -2.49
C ASN A 40 27.87 -51.96 -4.01
N TYR A 41 28.97 -51.89 -4.78
CA TYR A 41 29.27 -52.27 -6.19
C TYR A 41 28.82 -51.41 -7.39
N ASN A 42 29.73 -51.33 -8.39
CA ASN A 42 29.86 -50.32 -9.47
C ASN A 42 31.01 -50.76 -10.44
N PRO A 43 31.23 -50.23 -11.67
CA PRO A 43 30.37 -49.47 -12.60
C PRO A 43 29.89 -50.37 -13.79
N PRO A 44 30.37 -50.37 -15.09
CA PRO A 44 31.44 -49.63 -15.81
C PRO A 44 31.06 -48.89 -17.13
N TYR A 45 31.93 -47.94 -17.53
CA TYR A 45 32.28 -47.40 -18.87
C TYR A 45 31.25 -46.93 -19.94
N LEU A 46 31.18 -45.58 -20.03
CA LEU A 46 31.43 -44.71 -21.22
C LEU A 46 30.42 -44.58 -22.38
N SER A 47 29.74 -43.42 -22.42
CA SER A 47 30.03 -42.32 -23.38
C SER A 47 29.26 -41.03 -22.99
N HIS A 48 29.53 -39.89 -23.64
CA HIS A 48 29.11 -38.54 -23.17
C HIS A 48 27.84 -37.96 -23.85
N PRO A 49 27.15 -36.98 -23.23
CA PRO A 49 25.76 -36.63 -23.55
C PRO A 49 25.57 -35.51 -24.58
N GLY A 50 24.34 -35.37 -25.07
CA GLY A 50 23.93 -34.39 -26.09
C GLY A 50 23.47 -33.02 -25.57
N ARG A 51 22.90 -32.23 -26.49
CA ARG A 51 22.23 -30.95 -26.23
C ARG A 51 20.71 -31.12 -26.38
N THR A 52 19.95 -30.57 -25.45
CA THR A 52 18.50 -30.30 -25.61
C THR A 52 18.28 -28.79 -25.60
N SER A 53 17.34 -28.31 -26.41
CA SER A 53 17.09 -26.89 -26.64
C SER A 53 15.60 -26.63 -26.77
N VAL A 54 15.04 -25.91 -25.79
CA VAL A 54 13.65 -25.44 -25.74
C VAL A 54 13.70 -24.02 -25.16
N ILE A 55 12.65 -23.22 -25.37
CA ILE A 55 12.55 -21.79 -25.00
C ILE A 55 13.37 -20.87 -25.93
N SER A 56 12.91 -20.80 -27.18
CA SER A 56 12.96 -19.57 -27.99
C SER A 56 11.56 -19.33 -28.58
N HIS A 57 11.27 -18.10 -29.02
CA HIS A 57 9.98 -17.66 -29.59
C HIS A 57 8.79 -17.49 -28.63
N ILE A 58 8.91 -16.56 -27.68
CA ILE A 58 7.78 -15.72 -27.27
C ILE A 58 8.24 -14.26 -27.30
N LEU A 59 7.54 -13.44 -28.10
CA LEU A 59 7.45 -11.96 -28.19
C LEU A 59 7.48 -11.49 -29.66
N ASN A 60 6.59 -10.55 -30.00
CA ASN A 60 6.28 -9.98 -31.33
C ASN A 60 5.67 -10.95 -32.37
N SER A 61 4.63 -10.62 -33.16
CA SER A 61 3.81 -9.38 -33.25
C SER A 61 2.44 -9.60 -33.92
N SER A 62 1.45 -8.80 -33.51
CA SER A 62 0.37 -8.16 -34.32
C SER A 62 -0.79 -8.93 -35.01
N ASP A 63 -1.94 -8.23 -34.99
CA ASP A 63 -3.09 -8.15 -35.93
C ASP A 63 -4.23 -9.22 -35.99
N ASP A 64 -5.32 -8.86 -35.29
CA ASP A 64 -6.72 -8.71 -35.78
C ASP A 64 -7.74 -9.90 -35.83
N ILE A 65 -9.04 -9.52 -35.83
CA ILE A 65 -10.29 -10.24 -36.20
C ILE A 65 -11.07 -11.04 -35.10
N THR A 66 -11.82 -10.28 -34.31
CA THR A 66 -13.25 -10.46 -33.88
C THR A 66 -13.82 -11.70 -33.14
N PHE A 67 -14.65 -11.35 -32.12
CA PHE A 67 -15.99 -11.87 -31.76
C PHE A 67 -16.22 -12.80 -30.52
N GLU A 68 -17.23 -12.36 -29.76
CA GLU A 68 -17.93 -12.87 -28.57
C GLU A 68 -18.74 -14.19 -28.73
N PRO A 69 -19.43 -14.73 -27.68
CA PRO A 69 -19.25 -14.60 -26.22
C PRO A 69 -19.48 -15.91 -25.38
N ALA A 70 -19.43 -15.74 -24.05
CA ALA A 70 -20.27 -16.40 -23.01
C ALA A 70 -19.94 -17.84 -22.52
N SER A 71 -20.31 -18.25 -21.29
CA SER A 71 -20.44 -17.59 -19.97
C SER A 71 -20.83 -18.63 -18.89
N ALA A 72 -20.74 -18.25 -17.60
CA ALA A 72 -21.68 -18.64 -16.51
C ALA A 72 -21.68 -20.08 -15.92
N TYR A 73 -22.06 -20.32 -14.64
CA TYR A 73 -22.00 -19.48 -13.41
C TYR A 73 -21.72 -20.36 -12.14
N TYR A 74 -22.19 -20.03 -10.93
CA TYR A 74 -21.61 -20.42 -9.62
C TYR A 74 -22.60 -21.10 -8.63
N ASN A 75 -22.10 -22.02 -7.77
CA ASN A 75 -22.32 -22.10 -6.29
C ASN A 75 -23.81 -22.10 -5.78
N PRO A 76 -24.21 -21.70 -4.52
CA PRO A 76 -23.55 -21.57 -3.18
C PRO A 76 -24.23 -22.53 -2.12
N SER A 77 -24.48 -22.30 -0.79
CA SER A 77 -24.44 -21.16 0.16
C SER A 77 -24.74 -21.57 1.65
N ARG A 78 -24.29 -20.76 2.65
CA ARG A 78 -25.01 -20.32 3.91
C ARG A 78 -25.27 -21.28 5.12
N SER A 79 -25.72 -20.87 6.34
CA SER A 79 -25.71 -19.65 7.26
C SER A 79 -26.44 -20.00 8.61
N ASP A 80 -26.73 -19.23 9.70
CA ASP A 80 -26.57 -17.83 10.26
C ASP A 80 -26.02 -17.91 11.74
N ASP A 81 -26.33 -17.28 12.91
CA ASP A 81 -27.18 -16.19 13.55
C ASP A 81 -26.68 -16.04 15.07
N MET A 82 -26.96 -15.16 16.09
CA MET A 82 -27.75 -13.95 16.49
C MET A 82 -26.84 -12.94 17.32
N ASP A 83 -27.06 -12.17 18.43
CA ASP A 83 -28.10 -11.89 19.49
C ASP A 83 -27.87 -10.51 20.23
N THR A 84 -28.45 -10.18 21.41
CA THR A 84 -28.85 -8.80 21.85
C THR A 84 -28.79 -8.34 23.36
N ASP A 85 -28.62 -7.00 23.58
CA ASP A 85 -29.06 -6.04 24.68
C ASP A 85 -28.96 -6.33 26.24
N ARG A 86 -29.36 -5.44 27.20
CA ARG A 86 -28.90 -4.07 27.64
C ARG A 86 -29.72 -3.50 28.86
N ASN A 87 -29.14 -2.78 29.87
CA ASN A 87 -29.79 -1.64 30.63
C ASN A 87 -28.98 -0.98 31.82
N GLY A 88 -29.31 0.28 32.22
CA GLY A 88 -28.87 0.95 33.49
C GLY A 88 -28.98 2.50 33.56
N ALA A 89 -29.35 3.10 34.73
CA ALA A 89 -29.61 4.55 34.97
C ALA A 89 -28.51 5.25 35.85
N GLY A 90 -28.46 6.57 36.17
CA GLY A 90 -29.21 7.80 35.78
C GLY A 90 -29.03 9.02 36.75
N LEU A 91 -29.46 10.24 36.33
CA LEU A 91 -29.77 11.49 37.11
C LEU A 91 -28.67 12.40 37.77
N SER A 92 -28.61 13.69 37.36
CA SER A 92 -28.70 14.95 38.20
C SER A 92 -27.71 16.10 37.86
N GLY A 93 -28.16 17.39 37.84
CA GLY A 93 -27.28 18.57 38.00
C GLY A 93 -27.63 19.88 37.23
N ALA A 94 -27.92 20.97 37.95
CA ALA A 94 -28.22 22.35 37.50
C ALA A 94 -26.95 23.27 37.53
N SER A 95 -26.84 24.53 37.03
CA SER A 95 -27.63 25.43 36.16
C SER A 95 -26.83 26.73 35.79
N ALA A 96 -27.38 27.55 34.87
CA ALA A 96 -27.15 29.02 34.69
C ALA A 96 -25.96 29.56 33.82
N ARG A 97 -26.14 30.83 33.38
CA ARG A 97 -25.26 31.74 32.56
C ARG A 97 -25.43 33.19 33.12
N PRO A 98 -24.99 34.32 32.49
CA PRO A 98 -23.95 34.60 31.46
C PRO A 98 -23.01 35.82 31.81
N LEU A 99 -22.26 36.32 30.80
CA LEU A 99 -21.87 37.74 30.50
C LEU A 99 -20.41 38.26 30.64
N SER A 100 -19.79 38.47 29.47
CA SER A 100 -18.96 39.62 29.01
C SER A 100 -17.70 40.12 29.75
N GLY A 101 -16.57 40.22 29.02
CA GLY A 101 -15.68 41.39 29.12
C GLY A 101 -14.18 41.21 28.80
N PHE A 102 -13.68 42.02 27.85
CA PHE A 102 -12.28 42.48 27.65
C PHE A 102 -11.15 41.56 27.10
N GLN A 103 -10.81 41.83 25.83
CA GLN A 103 -9.49 42.05 25.19
C GLN A 103 -8.20 41.27 25.57
N LEU A 104 -7.49 40.90 24.49
CA LEU A 104 -6.20 40.17 24.38
C LEU A 104 -4.99 40.92 24.99
N PRO A 105 -3.89 40.22 25.29
CA PRO A 105 -2.80 40.11 24.30
C PRO A 105 -2.30 38.66 24.04
N SER A 106 -1.22 38.55 23.25
CA SER A 106 -0.67 37.31 22.65
C SER A 106 0.36 36.56 23.53
N PHE A 107 1.04 35.57 22.93
CA PHE A 107 1.97 34.56 23.50
C PHE A 107 1.24 33.44 24.28
N SER A 108 1.64 32.16 24.21
CA SER A 108 2.84 31.53 23.62
C SER A 108 2.53 30.17 22.96
N ARG A 109 3.18 29.84 21.84
CA ARG A 109 3.03 28.57 21.08
C ARG A 109 3.85 27.39 21.68
N ALA A 110 4.07 27.37 22.98
CA ALA A 110 5.07 26.50 23.61
C ALA A 110 4.52 25.17 24.21
N PHE A 111 3.21 24.94 24.22
CA PHE A 111 2.61 23.82 24.96
C PHE A 111 2.06 22.67 24.10
N ASP A 112 1.57 22.95 22.87
CA ASP A 112 1.06 21.91 21.96
C ASP A 112 2.14 20.90 21.51
N MET A 113 3.42 21.26 21.63
CA MET A 113 4.55 20.42 21.20
C MET A 113 4.82 19.21 22.12
N PHE A 114 4.15 19.11 23.27
CA PHE A 114 4.45 18.10 24.30
C PHE A 114 3.44 16.95 24.46
N MET A 115 2.33 16.95 23.71
CA MET A 115 1.26 15.94 23.83
C MET A 115 1.17 14.96 22.65
N ALA A 116 2.22 14.86 21.81
CA ALA A 116 2.25 13.95 20.66
C ALA A 116 3.55 13.11 20.62
N ASN A 117 3.48 11.88 21.13
CA ASN A 117 4.45 10.80 20.91
C ASN A 117 3.70 9.44 21.05
N PRO A 118 4.25 8.28 20.63
CA PRO A 118 3.49 7.39 19.76
C PRO A 118 3.24 5.99 20.36
N LEU A 119 2.53 5.16 19.56
CA LEU A 119 2.15 3.76 19.79
C LEU A 119 1.03 3.55 20.82
N GLY A 120 -0.05 2.92 20.36
CA GLY A 120 -1.19 2.51 21.18
C GLY A 120 -2.53 2.80 20.49
N GLU A 121 -3.20 1.76 19.99
CA GLU A 121 -4.65 1.84 19.78
C GLU A 121 -5.36 1.95 21.14
N PRO A 122 -6.53 2.62 21.19
CA PRO A 122 -7.75 1.81 21.23
C PRO A 122 -8.87 2.35 20.31
N ALA A 123 -9.87 1.50 20.09
CA ALA A 123 -10.99 1.78 19.19
C ALA A 123 -12.03 2.76 19.76
N GLY A 124 -12.71 3.48 18.86
CA GLY A 124 -14.08 3.98 19.07
C GLY A 124 -14.30 5.50 19.00
N SER A 125 -15.46 5.88 18.44
CA SER A 125 -16.12 7.20 18.56
C SER A 125 -15.38 8.43 18.01
N SER A 126 -15.49 8.61 16.68
CA SER A 126 -15.80 9.89 16.00
C SER A 126 -15.76 11.21 16.80
N SER A 127 -14.86 12.12 16.43
CA SER A 127 -15.18 13.55 16.30
C SER A 127 -14.27 14.21 15.25
N ALA A 128 -14.82 15.10 14.41
CA ALA A 128 -14.09 15.71 13.31
C ALA A 128 -13.66 17.15 13.66
N SER A 129 -12.36 17.37 13.86
CA SER A 129 -11.74 18.71 13.86
C SER A 129 -10.21 18.63 13.84
N GLY A 130 -9.59 18.65 12.65
CA GLY A 130 -8.13 18.85 12.54
C GLY A 130 -7.46 18.25 11.30
N SER A 131 -7.60 18.89 10.14
CA SER A 131 -6.80 18.68 8.91
C SER A 131 -6.46 17.22 8.56
N GLY A 132 -7.41 16.31 8.79
CA GLY A 132 -7.28 14.89 8.48
C GLY A 132 -7.66 14.62 7.03
N PHE A 133 -6.96 13.67 6.41
CA PHE A 133 -7.46 13.04 5.20
C PHE A 133 -8.75 12.28 5.53
N PHE A 134 -9.80 12.44 4.72
CA PHE A 134 -11.14 11.91 5.00
C PHE A 134 -11.55 10.85 3.97
N VAL A 135 -12.13 9.75 4.45
CA VAL A 135 -12.51 8.57 3.66
C VAL A 135 -13.97 8.19 3.96
N PRO A 136 -14.86 8.13 2.94
CA PRO A 136 -16.18 7.54 3.07
C PRO A 136 -16.09 6.03 3.35
N SER A 137 -17.00 5.50 4.19
CA SER A 137 -17.04 4.09 4.61
C SER A 137 -16.85 3.11 3.44
N TYR A 138 -17.68 3.28 2.40
CA TYR A 138 -17.72 2.41 1.22
C TYR A 138 -16.47 2.45 0.33
N LEU A 139 -15.54 3.38 0.58
CA LEU A 139 -14.23 3.48 -0.10
C LEU A 139 -13.05 3.10 0.81
N ALA A 140 -13.28 2.81 2.10
CA ALA A 140 -12.25 2.33 3.01
C ALA A 140 -11.66 1.00 2.50
N GLY A 141 -10.34 0.85 2.62
CA GLY A 141 -9.63 -0.31 2.07
C GLY A 141 -9.72 -0.45 0.55
N SER A 142 -10.07 0.60 -0.20
CA SER A 142 -9.94 0.58 -1.67
C SER A 142 -8.52 0.98 -2.08
N ALA A 143 -7.97 0.29 -3.08
CA ALA A 143 -6.62 0.55 -3.59
C ALA A 143 -6.43 1.98 -4.14
N HIS A 144 -7.51 2.64 -4.56
CA HIS A 144 -7.48 4.06 -4.95
C HIS A 144 -7.31 4.97 -3.73
N VAL A 145 -8.09 4.77 -2.65
CA VAL A 145 -7.98 5.57 -1.42
C VAL A 145 -6.62 5.38 -0.74
N GLN A 146 -6.11 4.16 -0.66
CA GLN A 146 -4.77 3.88 -0.10
C GLN A 146 -3.68 4.73 -0.78
N ARG A 147 -3.69 4.81 -2.11
CA ARG A 147 -2.75 5.66 -2.88
C ARG A 147 -3.00 7.14 -2.68
N LEU A 148 -4.25 7.54 -2.53
CA LEU A 148 -4.62 8.94 -2.31
C LEU A 148 -4.18 9.42 -0.91
N GLU A 149 -4.21 8.53 0.09
CA GLU A 149 -3.58 8.73 1.40
C GLU A 149 -2.04 8.80 1.30
N GLU A 150 -1.41 7.87 0.60
CA GLU A 150 0.05 7.85 0.41
C GLU A 150 0.55 9.12 -0.29
N ALA A 151 -0.14 9.54 -1.36
CA ALA A 151 0.13 10.76 -2.11
C ALA A 151 -0.11 12.02 -1.27
N HIS A 152 -1.19 12.06 -0.48
CA HIS A 152 -1.44 13.14 0.48
C HIS A 152 -0.31 13.25 1.52
N TRP A 153 0.08 12.14 2.15
CA TRP A 153 1.16 12.15 3.14
C TRP A 153 2.55 12.32 2.53
N ALA A 154 2.76 12.00 1.25
CA ALA A 154 3.96 12.41 0.51
C ALA A 154 3.99 13.93 0.29
N LYS A 155 2.88 14.54 -0.18
CA LYS A 155 2.74 15.99 -0.38
C LYS A 155 2.94 16.77 0.93
N VAL A 156 2.37 16.28 2.04
CA VAL A 156 2.57 16.86 3.39
C VAL A 156 4.01 16.74 3.89
N ARG A 157 4.69 15.60 3.66
CA ARG A 157 6.12 15.44 4.00
C ARG A 157 7.01 16.42 3.21
N ALA A 158 6.85 16.48 1.89
CA ALA A 158 7.60 17.40 1.02
C ALA A 158 7.35 18.88 1.36
N GLN A 159 6.12 19.25 1.76
CA GLN A 159 5.83 20.58 2.28
C GLN A 159 6.55 20.87 3.60
N LYS A 160 6.59 19.91 4.53
CA LYS A 160 7.31 20.06 5.80
C LYS A 160 8.83 20.17 5.59
N GLU A 161 9.38 19.37 4.68
CA GLU A 161 10.80 19.38 4.31
C GLU A 161 11.20 20.70 3.62
N SER A 162 10.40 21.20 2.68
CA SER A 162 10.67 22.50 2.03
C SER A 162 10.56 23.68 3.01
N GLN A 163 9.63 23.65 3.97
CA GLN A 163 9.57 24.64 5.05
C GLN A 163 10.79 24.57 5.99
N ALA A 164 11.28 23.36 6.32
CA ALA A 164 12.49 23.19 7.13
C ALA A 164 13.74 23.69 6.39
N ALA A 165 13.87 23.42 5.09
CA ALA A 165 14.96 23.92 4.26
C ALA A 165 14.95 25.45 4.15
N GLN A 166 13.78 26.07 3.97
CA GLN A 166 13.64 27.53 3.98
C GLN A 166 13.99 28.14 5.34
N ALA A 167 13.63 27.49 6.45
CA ALA A 167 14.00 27.93 7.79
C ALA A 167 15.53 27.87 8.03
N GLN A 168 16.20 26.81 7.56
CA GLN A 168 17.66 26.71 7.63
C GLN A 168 18.37 27.73 6.73
N ALA A 169 17.86 27.97 5.51
CA ALA A 169 18.38 29.01 4.62
C ALA A 169 18.25 30.42 5.23
N GLY A 170 17.13 30.72 5.90
CA GLY A 170 16.93 31.97 6.61
C GLY A 170 17.85 32.16 7.83
N ALA A 171 18.15 31.08 8.56
CA ALA A 171 19.04 31.13 9.73
C ALA A 171 20.47 31.56 9.40
N ASN A 172 20.98 31.18 8.21
CA ASN A 172 22.34 31.49 7.77
C ASN A 172 22.56 32.97 7.37
N LEU A 173 21.52 33.82 7.42
CA LEU A 173 21.58 35.24 7.05
C LEU A 173 21.60 36.21 8.24
N SER A 174 21.91 35.78 9.48
CA SER A 174 21.83 36.68 10.65
C SER A 174 22.84 36.46 11.79
N THR A 175 24.13 36.34 11.49
CA THR A 175 25.22 36.43 12.50
C THR A 175 26.53 37.10 12.01
N SER A 176 26.48 38.36 11.56
CA SER A 176 27.66 39.28 11.58
C SER A 176 27.30 40.73 11.27
N ALA A 177 26.92 41.51 12.30
CA ALA A 177 26.82 42.96 12.22
C ALA A 177 28.14 43.60 12.69
N SER A 178 29.15 43.67 11.81
CA SER A 178 30.46 44.28 12.10
C SER A 178 30.73 45.43 11.13
N SER A 179 30.66 46.67 11.64
CA SER A 179 30.72 47.89 10.84
C SER A 179 32.15 48.36 10.54
N VAL A 180 32.56 48.29 9.28
CA VAL A 180 33.65 49.11 8.72
C VAL A 180 33.32 49.49 7.29
N SER A 181 33.40 50.79 6.96
CA SER A 181 33.16 51.32 5.62
C SER A 181 34.44 51.95 5.08
N LEU A 182 34.92 51.44 3.93
CA LEU A 182 36.01 52.04 3.16
C LEU A 182 35.63 52.06 1.68
N HIS A 183 35.94 53.16 1.00
CA HIS A 183 35.60 53.38 -0.39
C HIS A 183 36.79 53.06 -1.31
N SER A 184 36.56 52.30 -2.38
CA SER A 184 37.28 52.49 -3.66
C SER A 184 36.53 51.89 -4.85
N LYS A 185 36.88 52.34 -6.05
CA LYS A 185 36.36 51.97 -7.39
C LYS A 185 37.57 51.98 -8.37
N PRO A 186 37.44 51.55 -9.64
CA PRO A 186 36.58 50.51 -10.22
C PRO A 186 37.39 49.47 -11.04
N GLY A 187 36.76 48.38 -11.51
CA GLY A 187 37.39 47.47 -12.48
C GLY A 187 36.41 46.44 -13.04
N ALA A 188 36.44 46.22 -14.35
CA ALA A 188 35.50 45.35 -15.06
C ALA A 188 35.59 43.86 -14.64
N HIS A 189 34.45 43.17 -14.59
CA HIS A 189 34.06 42.25 -15.67
C HIS A 189 32.55 41.93 -15.63
N ARG A 190 32.06 41.26 -16.68
CA ARG A 190 30.62 41.11 -17.01
C ARG A 190 30.09 39.76 -16.49
N GLY A 191 29.49 39.75 -15.32
CA GLY A 191 28.77 38.59 -14.76
C GLY A 191 27.40 39.01 -14.23
N VAL A 192 26.33 38.59 -14.91
CA VAL A 192 24.97 38.74 -14.38
C VAL A 192 24.66 37.46 -13.62
N ASN A 193 24.85 37.48 -12.30
CA ASN A 193 24.34 36.40 -11.46
C ASN A 193 22.82 36.45 -11.53
N TYR A 194 22.24 35.61 -12.39
CA TYR A 194 20.89 35.14 -12.16
C TYR A 194 20.95 34.27 -10.91
N ASP A 195 20.46 34.80 -9.79
CA ASP A 195 19.98 33.95 -8.71
C ASP A 195 18.79 33.18 -9.27
N VAL A 196 19.11 32.02 -9.89
CA VAL A 196 18.11 31.02 -10.26
C VAL A 196 17.61 30.43 -8.95
N ILE A 197 16.66 31.14 -8.36
CA ILE A 197 15.65 30.51 -7.52
C ILE A 197 14.99 29.49 -8.44
N GLU A 198 15.45 28.25 -8.35
CA GLU A 198 14.62 27.11 -8.69
C GLU A 198 13.36 27.26 -7.85
N LYS A 199 12.32 27.85 -8.44
CA LYS A 199 10.97 27.49 -8.04
C LYS A 199 10.97 25.96 -8.04
N PRO A 200 10.58 25.28 -6.94
CA PRO A 200 10.21 23.88 -7.09
C PRO A 200 9.25 23.82 -8.26
N PRO A 201 9.40 22.86 -9.20
CA PRO A 201 8.56 22.80 -10.38
C PRO A 201 7.11 22.94 -9.90
N ALA A 202 6.35 23.83 -10.56
CA ALA A 202 4.94 23.93 -10.27
C ALA A 202 4.41 22.50 -10.40
N PHE A 203 3.94 21.91 -9.29
CA PHE A 203 3.45 20.55 -9.30
C PHE A 203 2.31 20.56 -10.31
N GLU A 204 2.57 20.00 -11.49
CA GLU A 204 1.51 19.61 -12.40
C GLU A 204 0.63 18.69 -11.56
N GLU A 205 -0.61 19.12 -11.34
CA GLU A 205 -1.53 18.35 -10.51
C GLU A 205 -1.90 17.12 -11.30
N ASP A 206 -1.11 16.08 -11.09
CA ASP A 206 -1.19 14.78 -11.73
C ASP A 206 -2.63 14.28 -11.60
N GLU A 207 -3.42 14.42 -12.68
CA GLU A 207 -4.88 14.25 -12.64
C GLU A 207 -5.27 12.82 -12.24
N THR A 208 -4.31 11.89 -12.30
CA THR A 208 -4.35 10.52 -11.76
C THR A 208 -4.68 10.44 -10.26
N PHE A 209 -4.37 11.48 -9.47
CA PHE A 209 -4.59 11.54 -8.02
C PHE A 209 -5.38 12.77 -7.56
N ALA A 210 -6.39 13.18 -8.34
CA ALA A 210 -7.37 14.17 -7.90
C ALA A 210 -8.04 13.75 -6.56
N PRO A 211 -8.10 14.63 -5.54
CA PRO A 211 -8.69 14.29 -4.25
C PRO A 211 -10.22 14.10 -4.34
N LEU A 212 -10.80 13.37 -3.39
CA LEU A 212 -12.26 13.17 -3.31
C LEU A 212 -13.01 14.50 -3.15
N PRO A 213 -14.27 14.63 -3.62
CA PRO A 213 -15.13 15.76 -3.29
C PRO A 213 -15.38 15.83 -1.78
N THR A 214 -15.16 17.00 -1.17
CA THR A 214 -15.31 17.20 0.28
C THR A 214 -16.21 18.37 0.68
N ARG A 215 -16.49 19.33 -0.22
CA ARG A 215 -17.35 20.48 0.03
C ARG A 215 -17.85 21.11 -1.28
N TRP A 216 -18.77 22.06 -1.19
CA TRP A 216 -19.15 22.92 -2.30
C TRP A 216 -18.05 23.94 -2.65
N ASN A 217 -17.85 24.20 -3.93
CA ASN A 217 -16.83 25.11 -4.43
C ASN A 217 -17.33 26.56 -4.43
N SER A 218 -16.75 27.40 -3.57
CA SER A 218 -17.12 28.82 -3.48
C SER A 218 -16.78 29.64 -4.73
N SER A 219 -15.85 29.16 -5.56
CA SER A 219 -15.43 29.79 -6.82
C SER A 219 -16.22 29.30 -8.04
N ASP A 220 -16.88 28.14 -7.96
CA ASP A 220 -17.53 27.46 -9.10
C ASP A 220 -19.04 27.31 -8.86
N LYS A 221 -19.72 28.46 -8.85
CA LYS A 221 -21.14 28.63 -8.56
C LYS A 221 -21.76 29.77 -9.36
N TYR A 222 -23.05 29.69 -9.69
CA TYR A 222 -23.79 30.79 -10.29
C TYR A 222 -24.49 31.68 -9.25
N GLY A 223 -24.33 32.99 -9.40
CA GLY A 223 -25.16 34.01 -8.75
C GLY A 223 -25.28 33.92 -7.22
N ALA A 224 -26.50 34.19 -6.73
CA ALA A 224 -26.83 34.47 -5.34
C ALA A 224 -27.02 33.20 -4.46
N LEU A 225 -26.07 32.26 -4.58
CA LEU A 225 -25.90 31.17 -3.63
C LEU A 225 -25.01 31.61 -2.46
N ASP A 226 -25.52 31.40 -1.25
CA ASP A 226 -24.83 31.55 0.03
C ASP A 226 -24.38 30.17 0.52
N ILE A 227 -23.15 30.06 1.05
CA ILE A 227 -22.54 28.80 1.47
C ILE A 227 -22.16 28.91 2.94
N MET A 228 -22.59 27.96 3.77
CA MET A 228 -22.29 28.00 5.20
C MET A 228 -20.81 27.68 5.48
N SER A 229 -20.33 27.99 6.69
CA SER A 229 -18.91 27.97 7.04
C SER A 229 -18.21 26.60 6.99
N ASP A 230 -18.96 25.50 6.92
CA ASP A 230 -18.42 24.15 6.72
C ASP A 230 -18.27 23.76 5.24
N GLY A 231 -18.83 24.55 4.32
CA GLY A 231 -18.87 24.27 2.89
C GLY A 231 -19.87 23.17 2.49
N LEU A 232 -20.74 22.69 3.39
CA LEU A 232 -21.66 21.57 3.12
C LEU A 232 -23.12 22.03 2.93
N GLU A 233 -23.49 23.17 3.50
CA GLU A 233 -24.82 23.79 3.30
C GLU A 233 -24.81 24.91 2.26
N VAL A 234 -25.81 24.91 1.38
CA VAL A 234 -26.03 25.92 0.34
C VAL A 234 -27.46 26.43 0.39
N ARG A 235 -27.62 27.76 0.37
CA ARG A 235 -28.91 28.46 0.41
C ARG A 235 -29.04 29.42 -0.76
N TYR A 236 -30.20 29.46 -1.40
CA TYR A 236 -30.49 30.52 -2.37
C TYR A 236 -31.05 31.75 -1.65
N ILE A 237 -30.30 32.86 -1.75
CA ILE A 237 -30.59 34.14 -1.07
C ILE A 237 -31.09 35.23 -2.03
N GLY A 238 -31.46 34.87 -3.26
CA GLY A 238 -31.96 35.82 -4.25
C GLY A 238 -33.34 36.42 -3.90
N PRO A 239 -33.68 37.55 -4.56
CA PRO A 239 -34.85 38.35 -4.22
C PRO A 239 -36.16 37.60 -4.49
N ARG A 240 -37.09 37.70 -3.53
CA ARG A 240 -38.45 37.13 -3.67
C ARG A 240 -39.24 37.91 -4.71
N GLY A 241 -39.72 37.24 -5.75
CA GLY A 241 -40.69 37.81 -6.70
C GLY A 241 -40.12 38.76 -7.77
N GLN A 242 -38.84 38.64 -8.14
CA GLN A 242 -38.49 38.99 -9.52
C GLN A 242 -39.15 38.00 -10.49
N THR A 243 -39.25 38.35 -11.78
CA THR A 243 -39.73 37.44 -12.82
C THR A 243 -38.79 36.24 -12.93
N GLU A 244 -39.16 35.13 -12.27
CA GLU A 244 -38.50 33.85 -12.37
C GLU A 244 -38.51 33.42 -13.85
N ARG A 245 -37.37 33.54 -14.53
CA ARG A 245 -37.24 33.05 -15.90
C ARG A 245 -37.33 31.54 -15.83
N ASP A 246 -38.23 30.92 -16.61
CA ASP A 246 -38.55 29.50 -16.50
C ASP A 246 -37.30 28.60 -16.54
N HIS A 247 -36.28 29.02 -17.29
CA HIS A 247 -35.05 28.28 -17.53
C HIS A 247 -33.88 28.61 -16.59
N GLU A 248 -34.03 29.58 -15.69
CA GLU A 248 -32.96 30.02 -14.79
C GLU A 248 -32.94 29.22 -13.48
N ALA A 249 -31.74 28.84 -13.05
CA ALA A 249 -31.46 28.29 -11.73
C ALA A 249 -30.03 28.67 -11.30
N PHE A 250 -29.74 28.48 -10.03
CA PHE A 250 -28.48 28.81 -9.39
C PHE A 250 -27.78 27.53 -8.98
N CYS A 251 -26.81 27.10 -9.77
CA CYS A 251 -26.09 25.84 -9.55
C CYS A 251 -24.69 26.04 -8.98
N ILE A 252 -24.19 24.98 -8.33
CA ILE A 252 -22.86 24.91 -7.71
C ILE A 252 -22.29 23.50 -7.85
N ARG A 253 -20.98 23.40 -8.12
CA ARG A 253 -20.23 22.14 -8.16
C ARG A 253 -19.45 21.91 -6.86
N ALA A 254 -19.09 20.66 -6.58
CA ALA A 254 -18.16 20.34 -5.49
C ALA A 254 -16.73 20.84 -5.77
N ASP A 255 -15.86 20.82 -4.76
CA ASP A 255 -14.46 21.24 -4.89
C ASP A 255 -13.64 20.36 -5.84
N ASN A 256 -13.95 19.07 -5.92
CA ASN A 256 -13.26 18.08 -6.77
C ASN A 256 -14.25 17.23 -7.60
N PRO A 257 -13.81 16.56 -8.67
CA PRO A 257 -14.63 15.60 -9.41
C PRO A 257 -14.79 14.28 -8.65
N MET A 258 -15.78 13.48 -9.06
CA MET A 258 -15.96 12.08 -8.65
C MET A 258 -14.91 11.21 -9.36
N PRO A 259 -13.94 10.59 -8.67
CA PRO A 259 -12.90 9.79 -9.33
C PRO A 259 -13.49 8.50 -9.89
N PRO A 260 -13.34 8.18 -11.20
CA PRO A 260 -13.80 6.91 -11.76
C PRO A 260 -13.17 5.71 -11.05
N GLN A 261 -11.93 5.85 -10.57
CA GLN A 261 -11.14 4.84 -9.87
C GLN A 261 -11.77 4.31 -8.56
N CYS A 262 -12.80 5.01 -8.03
CA CYS A 262 -13.66 4.50 -6.97
C CYS A 262 -14.53 3.30 -7.41
N GLY A 263 -14.77 3.12 -8.72
CA GLY A 263 -15.64 2.10 -9.29
C GLY A 263 -17.14 2.43 -9.14
N ILE A 264 -17.57 2.78 -7.94
CA ILE A 264 -18.82 3.49 -7.66
C ILE A 264 -18.49 4.73 -6.81
N TYR A 265 -19.03 5.89 -7.18
CA TYR A 265 -19.05 7.07 -6.29
C TYR A 265 -20.49 7.38 -5.90
N TYR A 266 -20.69 7.81 -4.65
CA TYR A 266 -22.00 8.11 -4.05
C TYR A 266 -21.93 9.28 -3.08
N PHE A 267 -22.95 10.13 -3.11
CA PHE A 267 -23.17 11.21 -2.15
C PHE A 267 -24.67 11.41 -1.88
N GLU A 268 -25.02 12.04 -0.76
CA GLU A 268 -26.41 12.35 -0.40
C GLU A 268 -26.64 13.86 -0.21
N VAL A 269 -27.83 14.32 -0.54
CA VAL A 269 -28.28 15.70 -0.36
C VAL A 269 -29.59 15.72 0.43
N GLN A 270 -29.56 16.33 1.61
CA GLN A 270 -30.74 16.58 2.44
C GLN A 270 -31.36 17.92 2.06
N VAL A 271 -32.66 17.95 1.81
CA VAL A 271 -33.41 19.21 1.64
C VAL A 271 -33.77 19.75 3.03
N LEU A 272 -33.11 20.81 3.48
CA LEU A 272 -33.32 21.40 4.80
C LEU A 272 -34.53 22.33 4.86
N SER A 273 -34.76 23.13 3.81
CA SER A 273 -35.97 23.95 3.68
C SER A 273 -36.34 24.23 2.22
N GLY A 274 -37.63 24.44 2.01
CA GLY A 274 -38.26 24.82 0.74
C GLY A 274 -39.78 24.93 0.95
N LYS A 275 -40.47 25.64 0.05
CA LYS A 275 -41.93 25.76 0.12
C LYS A 275 -42.55 24.58 -0.63
N ARG A 276 -43.20 23.66 0.09
CA ARG A 276 -43.67 22.35 -0.42
C ARG A 276 -44.30 22.36 -1.82
N ASP A 277 -45.17 23.34 -2.10
CA ASP A 277 -45.95 23.42 -3.34
C ASP A 277 -45.31 24.36 -4.39
N ASP A 278 -44.05 24.76 -4.19
CA ASP A 278 -43.33 25.82 -4.92
C ASP A 278 -41.82 25.69 -4.66
N MET A 279 -41.26 24.52 -4.98
CA MET A 279 -39.86 24.14 -4.78
C MET A 279 -39.33 23.40 -6.02
N THR A 280 -38.24 23.90 -6.61
CA THR A 280 -37.61 23.39 -7.83
C THR A 280 -36.11 23.26 -7.59
N ILE A 281 -35.73 22.17 -6.91
CA ILE A 281 -34.35 21.78 -6.62
C ILE A 281 -33.95 20.64 -7.57
N GLY A 282 -32.84 20.82 -8.28
CA GLY A 282 -32.22 19.78 -9.10
C GLY A 282 -30.97 19.22 -8.43
N ILE A 283 -30.85 17.89 -8.36
CA ILE A 283 -29.71 17.18 -7.73
C ILE A 283 -29.09 16.23 -8.75
N GLY A 284 -27.77 16.24 -8.92
CA GLY A 284 -27.09 15.37 -9.87
C GLY A 284 -25.62 15.72 -10.07
N PHE A 285 -25.17 15.79 -11.32
CA PHE A 285 -23.76 16.03 -11.65
C PHE A 285 -23.60 16.73 -13.00
N SER A 286 -22.42 17.31 -13.21
CA SER A 286 -22.05 18.01 -14.44
C SER A 286 -20.56 17.97 -14.69
N GLY A 287 -20.15 18.04 -15.96
CA GLY A 287 -18.75 18.27 -16.31
C GLY A 287 -18.28 19.68 -15.94
N LYS A 288 -16.95 19.83 -15.82
CA LYS A 288 -16.25 21.06 -15.42
C LYS A 288 -16.66 22.31 -16.21
N ASN A 289 -16.99 22.14 -17.49
CA ASN A 289 -17.25 23.24 -18.42
C ASN A 289 -18.75 23.63 -18.55
N VAL A 290 -19.65 22.96 -17.82
CA VAL A 290 -21.09 23.23 -17.91
C VAL A 290 -21.45 24.59 -17.30
N GLY A 291 -22.32 25.35 -17.97
CA GLY A 291 -22.85 26.62 -17.48
C GLY A 291 -23.84 26.44 -16.32
N LEU A 292 -23.53 27.04 -15.17
CA LEU A 292 -24.27 26.84 -13.91
C LEU A 292 -25.53 27.71 -13.74
N SER A 293 -26.02 28.36 -14.81
CA SER A 293 -27.18 29.27 -14.80
C SER A 293 -28.53 28.60 -15.12
N ARG A 294 -28.53 27.28 -15.32
CA ARG A 294 -29.69 26.44 -15.65
C ARG A 294 -29.65 25.18 -14.78
N PRO A 295 -30.80 24.52 -14.51
CA PRO A 295 -30.84 23.33 -13.66
C PRO A 295 -29.91 22.19 -14.10
N PRO A 296 -29.41 21.33 -13.18
CA PRO A 296 -28.66 20.13 -13.54
C PRO A 296 -29.48 19.24 -14.49
N GLY A 297 -28.86 18.75 -15.55
CA GLY A 297 -29.53 17.98 -16.61
C GLY A 297 -30.06 18.79 -17.80
N TRP A 298 -30.15 20.12 -17.71
CA TRP A 298 -30.70 20.97 -18.78
C TRP A 298 -29.67 21.43 -19.83
N GLU A 299 -28.38 21.31 -19.51
CA GLU A 299 -27.26 21.58 -20.41
C GLU A 299 -26.56 20.27 -20.82
N THR A 300 -25.86 20.31 -21.96
CA THR A 300 -25.01 19.20 -22.42
C THR A 300 -23.94 18.88 -21.38
N ASP A 301 -23.61 17.59 -21.21
CA ASP A 301 -22.67 17.10 -20.19
C ASP A 301 -23.13 17.38 -18.73
N SER A 302 -24.44 17.49 -18.53
CA SER A 302 -25.07 17.54 -17.20
C SER A 302 -26.25 16.59 -17.09
N TRP A 303 -26.49 16.13 -15.87
CA TRP A 303 -27.50 15.17 -15.46
C TRP A 303 -28.14 15.61 -14.13
N GLY A 304 -29.44 15.42 -13.96
CA GLY A 304 -30.12 15.81 -12.72
C GLY A 304 -31.51 15.20 -12.52
N TYR A 305 -31.89 15.03 -11.26
CA TYR A 305 -33.20 14.61 -10.77
C TYR A 305 -33.88 15.79 -10.04
N HIS A 306 -35.12 16.10 -10.41
CA HIS A 306 -35.79 17.35 -10.04
C HIS A 306 -36.93 17.13 -9.03
N SER A 307 -37.09 18.10 -8.12
CA SER A 307 -37.95 17.95 -6.92
C SER A 307 -39.44 18.06 -7.18
N ASP A 308 -39.83 18.93 -8.11
CA ASP A 308 -41.21 19.31 -8.41
C ASP A 308 -41.96 18.24 -9.21
N ASP A 309 -41.31 17.61 -10.18
CA ASP A 309 -41.94 16.63 -11.08
C ASP A 309 -41.44 15.19 -10.94
N GLY A 310 -40.34 14.94 -10.21
CA GLY A 310 -39.74 13.60 -10.12
C GLY A 310 -39.16 13.08 -11.44
N HIS A 311 -38.81 13.97 -12.37
CA HIS A 311 -38.20 13.62 -13.65
C HIS A 311 -36.68 13.71 -13.60
N CYS A 312 -36.05 12.92 -14.47
CA CYS A 312 -34.64 12.95 -14.75
C CYS A 312 -34.34 13.66 -16.07
N TYR A 313 -33.35 14.54 -16.05
CA TYR A 313 -32.91 15.40 -17.13
C TYR A 313 -31.45 15.08 -17.47
N ALA A 314 -31.11 15.05 -18.77
CA ALA A 314 -29.76 14.75 -19.25
C ALA A 314 -29.53 15.44 -20.60
N GLY A 315 -28.65 16.44 -20.65
CA GLY A 315 -28.33 17.18 -21.87
C GLY A 315 -29.40 18.15 -22.41
N GLN A 316 -30.61 18.17 -21.84
CA GLN A 316 -31.78 18.84 -22.42
C GLN A 316 -32.87 19.14 -21.38
N SER A 317 -33.70 20.16 -21.63
CA SER A 317 -34.88 20.49 -20.81
C SER A 317 -36.11 19.58 -21.07
N GLY A 318 -35.97 18.52 -21.87
CA GLY A 318 -36.97 17.48 -22.05
C GLY A 318 -36.77 16.34 -21.06
N GLY A 319 -37.37 16.47 -19.87
CA GLY A 319 -37.26 15.50 -18.77
C GLY A 319 -37.98 14.19 -19.04
N LYS A 320 -37.61 13.13 -18.30
CA LYS A 320 -38.19 11.79 -18.37
C LYS A 320 -38.67 11.37 -16.98
N THR A 321 -39.90 10.88 -16.87
CA THR A 321 -40.46 10.39 -15.60
C THR A 321 -39.58 9.27 -15.04
N TYR A 322 -39.19 9.37 -13.77
CA TYR A 322 -38.24 8.45 -13.17
C TYR A 322 -38.60 8.04 -11.73
N GLY A 323 -38.89 9.02 -10.86
CA GLY A 323 -39.10 8.76 -9.43
C GLY A 323 -40.17 9.66 -8.80
N PRO A 324 -40.41 9.53 -7.48
CA PRO A 324 -41.34 10.38 -6.75
C PRO A 324 -40.72 11.74 -6.40
N SER A 325 -41.47 12.81 -6.66
CA SER A 325 -41.15 14.19 -6.23
C SER A 325 -40.72 14.26 -4.76
N PHE A 326 -39.89 15.26 -4.43
CA PHE A 326 -39.25 15.38 -3.12
C PHE A 326 -39.34 16.80 -2.55
N THR A 327 -39.30 16.89 -1.22
CA THR A 327 -39.60 18.11 -0.46
C THR A 327 -38.63 18.25 0.72
N ALA A 328 -38.71 19.36 1.46
CA ALA A 328 -38.01 19.51 2.74
C ALA A 328 -38.17 18.28 3.65
N SER A 329 -37.08 17.92 4.33
CA SER A 329 -36.83 16.68 5.10
C SER A 329 -36.56 15.41 4.28
N ASP A 330 -36.75 15.38 2.96
CA ASP A 330 -36.26 14.26 2.13
C ASP A 330 -34.73 14.29 1.98
N ILE A 331 -34.13 13.10 1.89
CA ILE A 331 -32.71 12.88 1.59
C ILE A 331 -32.63 12.13 0.25
N ILE A 332 -31.94 12.74 -0.71
CA ILE A 332 -31.76 12.22 -2.07
C ILE A 332 -30.29 11.83 -2.26
N GLY A 333 -30.04 10.55 -2.47
CA GLY A 333 -28.74 10.05 -2.87
C GLY A 333 -28.54 10.11 -4.37
N CYS A 334 -27.31 10.30 -4.80
CA CYS A 334 -26.89 10.28 -6.20
C CYS A 334 -25.62 9.42 -6.32
N GLY A 335 -25.68 8.38 -7.15
CA GLY A 335 -24.58 7.46 -7.36
C GLY A 335 -24.24 7.23 -8.83
N VAL A 336 -22.95 7.05 -9.13
CA VAL A 336 -22.43 6.72 -10.46
C VAL A 336 -21.57 5.46 -10.35
N ASN A 337 -22.02 4.37 -10.97
CA ASN A 337 -21.25 3.14 -11.14
C ASN A 337 -20.47 3.24 -12.46
N PHE A 338 -19.20 3.61 -12.38
CA PHE A 338 -18.33 3.87 -13.52
C PHE A 338 -18.07 2.59 -14.33
N ARG A 339 -17.90 1.43 -13.67
CA ARG A 339 -17.75 0.10 -14.32
C ARG A 339 -18.81 -0.17 -15.40
N THR A 340 -20.03 0.32 -15.19
CA THR A 340 -21.17 0.07 -16.08
C THR A 340 -21.73 1.34 -16.73
N GLY A 341 -21.12 2.51 -16.50
CA GLY A 341 -21.60 3.81 -16.95
C GLY A 341 -23.02 4.16 -16.50
N ASN A 342 -23.54 3.53 -15.43
CA ASN A 342 -24.91 3.72 -14.98
C ASN A 342 -24.96 4.66 -13.77
N ALA A 343 -25.81 5.67 -13.82
CA ALA A 343 -26.11 6.53 -12.68
C ALA A 343 -27.52 6.26 -12.15
N PHE A 344 -27.67 6.39 -10.83
CA PHE A 344 -28.88 6.10 -10.07
C PHE A 344 -29.09 7.13 -8.97
N PHE A 345 -30.33 7.27 -8.52
CA PHE A 345 -30.66 8.02 -7.32
C PHE A 345 -31.28 7.12 -6.26
N THR A 346 -31.24 7.59 -5.02
CA THR A 346 -31.97 7.00 -3.89
C THR A 346 -32.88 8.07 -3.28
N LYS A 347 -33.94 7.65 -2.60
CA LYS A 347 -34.76 8.54 -1.76
C LYS A 347 -34.95 7.89 -0.40
N ASN A 348 -34.53 8.58 0.66
CA ASN A 348 -34.67 8.16 2.06
C ASN A 348 -34.20 6.70 2.30
N GLY A 349 -33.06 6.33 1.72
CA GLY A 349 -32.48 4.98 1.83
C GLY A 349 -33.01 3.94 0.83
N HIS A 350 -33.94 4.29 -0.07
CA HIS A 350 -34.47 3.38 -1.09
C HIS A 350 -33.92 3.71 -2.49
N LEU A 351 -33.34 2.71 -3.16
CA LEU A 351 -32.85 2.81 -4.54
C LEU A 351 -34.01 2.98 -5.54
N LEU A 352 -33.96 4.04 -6.35
CA LEU A 352 -34.98 4.34 -7.37
C LEU A 352 -34.70 3.68 -8.74
N GLY A 353 -33.57 2.99 -8.88
CA GLY A 353 -33.13 2.32 -10.11
C GLY A 353 -32.25 3.19 -11.02
N THR A 354 -31.90 2.69 -12.20
CA THR A 354 -31.01 3.42 -13.14
C THR A 354 -31.72 4.62 -13.77
N ALA A 355 -31.23 5.82 -13.51
CA ALA A 355 -31.70 7.06 -14.14
C ALA A 355 -31.06 7.30 -15.51
N PHE A 356 -29.74 7.09 -15.58
CA PHE A 356 -28.93 7.39 -16.75
C PHE A 356 -27.97 6.25 -17.07
N ARG A 357 -27.61 6.14 -18.36
CA ARG A 357 -26.65 5.17 -18.88
C ARG A 357 -25.58 5.90 -19.69
N GLU A 358 -24.44 5.24 -19.89
CA GLU A 358 -23.27 5.77 -20.64
C GLU A 358 -22.67 7.05 -20.04
N VAL A 359 -22.88 7.27 -18.75
CA VAL A 359 -22.30 8.36 -17.95
C VAL A 359 -20.79 8.18 -17.79
N GLY A 360 -20.04 9.28 -17.70
CA GLY A 360 -18.61 9.29 -17.38
C GLY A 360 -17.67 9.18 -18.58
N LYS A 361 -18.19 9.01 -19.80
CA LYS A 361 -17.39 8.87 -21.04
C LYS A 361 -16.72 10.16 -21.55
N SER A 362 -17.04 11.32 -20.97
CA SER A 362 -16.73 12.64 -21.54
C SER A 362 -15.85 13.54 -20.65
N GLY A 363 -15.18 12.96 -19.65
CA GLY A 363 -14.30 13.68 -18.73
C GLY A 363 -14.85 13.77 -17.29
N SER A 364 -14.19 14.59 -16.47
CA SER A 364 -14.37 14.63 -15.01
C SER A 364 -15.73 15.19 -14.60
N LEU A 365 -16.55 14.35 -13.95
CA LEU A 365 -17.88 14.70 -13.46
C LEU A 365 -17.84 15.21 -12.02
N TYR A 366 -18.55 16.31 -11.74
CA TYR A 366 -18.61 16.93 -10.42
C TYR A 366 -20.02 16.78 -9.83
N PRO A 367 -20.17 16.42 -8.54
CA PRO A 367 -21.45 16.54 -7.83
C PRO A 367 -21.99 17.96 -7.98
N THR A 368 -23.27 18.11 -8.31
CA THR A 368 -23.90 19.38 -8.65
C THR A 368 -25.30 19.48 -8.04
N VAL A 369 -25.62 20.60 -7.40
CA VAL A 369 -27.00 20.96 -7.02
C VAL A 369 -27.40 22.28 -7.67
N GLY A 370 -28.69 22.45 -7.97
CA GLY A 370 -29.29 23.68 -8.46
C GLY A 370 -30.51 24.07 -7.63
N LEU A 371 -30.57 25.34 -7.22
CA LEU A 371 -31.69 25.94 -6.50
C LEU A 371 -32.33 27.03 -7.37
N LYS A 372 -33.63 27.27 -7.21
CA LYS A 372 -34.41 28.26 -7.98
C LYS A 372 -35.30 29.17 -7.12
N LYS A 373 -35.85 28.67 -6.00
CA LYS A 373 -36.89 29.36 -5.21
C LYS A 373 -36.34 29.93 -3.90
N SER A 374 -36.69 31.18 -3.59
CA SER A 374 -36.13 31.90 -2.44
C SER A 374 -36.51 31.22 -1.11
N GLY A 375 -35.50 30.80 -0.34
CA GLY A 375 -35.68 30.00 0.89
C GLY A 375 -35.42 28.49 0.72
N GLU A 376 -35.06 28.05 -0.50
CA GLU A 376 -34.47 26.72 -0.70
C GLU A 376 -33.09 26.62 -0.03
N HIS A 377 -32.90 25.51 0.68
CA HIS A 377 -31.72 25.24 1.48
C HIS A 377 -31.42 23.74 1.48
N VAL A 378 -30.19 23.36 1.15
CA VAL A 378 -29.74 21.96 1.08
C VAL A 378 -28.44 21.75 1.83
N ARG A 379 -28.24 20.54 2.36
CA ARG A 379 -26.97 20.07 2.95
C ARG A 379 -26.48 18.85 2.19
N VAL A 380 -25.19 18.80 1.86
CA VAL A 380 -24.57 17.63 1.25
C VAL A 380 -23.82 16.78 2.27
N ASN A 381 -23.82 15.48 2.02
CA ASN A 381 -22.99 14.48 2.67
C ASN A 381 -22.17 13.78 1.57
N PHE A 382 -20.87 14.02 1.53
CA PHE A 382 -19.91 13.28 0.68
C PHE A 382 -19.34 12.05 1.41
N GLY A 383 -19.86 11.73 2.60
CA GLY A 383 -19.46 10.62 3.47
C GLY A 383 -19.08 11.05 4.88
N GLN A 384 -19.02 12.35 5.18
CA GLN A 384 -18.62 12.87 6.51
C GLN A 384 -19.57 12.43 7.63
N THR A 385 -20.78 12.03 7.29
CA THR A 385 -21.73 11.32 8.16
C THR A 385 -22.16 10.00 7.50
N PRO A 386 -22.63 9.00 8.27
CA PRO A 386 -23.24 7.80 7.69
C PRO A 386 -24.34 8.16 6.69
N PHE A 387 -24.40 7.41 5.59
CA PHE A 387 -25.45 7.53 4.58
C PHE A 387 -26.76 6.88 5.04
N VAL A 388 -27.89 7.31 4.47
CA VAL A 388 -29.20 6.67 4.69
C VAL A 388 -29.35 5.44 3.79
N PHE A 389 -28.68 5.41 2.64
CA PHE A 389 -28.57 4.24 1.78
C PHE A 389 -27.39 3.33 2.15
N ASP A 390 -27.60 2.02 2.06
CA ASP A 390 -26.56 1.00 2.20
C ASP A 390 -25.65 0.91 0.96
N ILE A 391 -24.80 1.93 0.81
CA ILE A 391 -23.77 1.99 -0.24
C ILE A 391 -22.63 0.99 0.03
N ASP A 392 -22.33 0.71 1.30
CA ASP A 392 -21.33 -0.29 1.72
C ASP A 392 -21.75 -1.73 1.31
N GLY A 393 -23.02 -2.11 1.49
CA GLY A 393 -23.58 -3.36 0.99
C GLY A 393 -23.66 -3.44 -0.54
N MET A 394 -23.92 -2.31 -1.22
CA MET A 394 -23.82 -2.24 -2.70
C MET A 394 -22.38 -2.48 -3.17
N MET A 395 -21.38 -1.84 -2.54
CA MET A 395 -19.97 -2.06 -2.85
C MET A 395 -19.53 -3.49 -2.58
N THR A 396 -19.96 -4.08 -1.47
CA THR A 396 -19.70 -5.48 -1.13
C THR A 396 -20.28 -6.44 -2.18
N THR A 397 -21.52 -6.19 -2.63
CA THR A 397 -22.18 -6.96 -3.69
C THR A 397 -21.45 -6.88 -5.03
N GLU A 398 -20.84 -5.73 -5.34
CA GLU A 398 -20.03 -5.52 -6.54
C GLU A 398 -18.66 -6.20 -6.42
N ARG A 399 -17.94 -6.04 -5.30
CA ARG A 399 -16.68 -6.75 -5.02
C ARG A 399 -16.86 -8.27 -5.14
N GLU A 400 -17.91 -8.81 -4.51
CA GLU A 400 -18.28 -10.22 -4.70
C GLU A 400 -18.51 -10.57 -6.17
N ARG A 401 -19.18 -9.70 -6.95
CA ARG A 401 -19.43 -9.97 -8.38
C ARG A 401 -18.13 -10.15 -9.15
N ILE A 402 -17.13 -9.30 -8.90
CA ILE A 402 -15.82 -9.42 -9.55
C ILE A 402 -15.08 -10.66 -9.07
N GLN A 403 -15.07 -10.95 -7.77
CA GLN A 403 -14.43 -12.17 -7.25
C GLN A 403 -15.07 -13.45 -7.81
N ARG A 404 -16.41 -13.45 -7.92
CA ARG A 404 -17.18 -14.51 -8.60
C ARG A 404 -16.89 -14.57 -10.10
N GLU A 405 -16.39 -13.52 -10.74
CA GLU A 405 -15.94 -13.52 -12.14
C GLU A 405 -14.55 -14.16 -12.23
N ILE A 406 -13.60 -13.69 -11.41
CA ILE A 406 -12.21 -14.15 -11.30
C ILE A 406 -12.13 -15.66 -11.03
N SER A 407 -12.81 -16.15 -9.99
CA SER A 407 -12.76 -17.58 -9.60
C SER A 407 -13.48 -18.54 -10.58
N ARG A 408 -13.96 -18.05 -11.73
CA ARG A 408 -14.44 -18.87 -12.85
C ARG A 408 -13.60 -18.72 -14.12
N THR A 409 -12.63 -17.81 -14.15
CA THR A 409 -11.70 -17.66 -15.28
C THR A 409 -10.78 -18.87 -15.34
N SER A 410 -10.76 -19.58 -16.47
CA SER A 410 -9.92 -20.78 -16.60
C SER A 410 -8.45 -20.42 -16.81
N SER A 411 -7.59 -20.96 -15.96
CA SER A 411 -6.13 -20.89 -16.05
C SER A 411 -5.51 -21.77 -17.16
N ALA A 412 -6.30 -22.64 -17.81
CA ALA A 412 -5.82 -23.64 -18.76
C ALA A 412 -5.12 -23.09 -20.01
N SER A 413 -5.41 -21.84 -20.39
CA SER A 413 -4.74 -21.14 -21.51
C SER A 413 -3.33 -20.66 -21.16
N LEU A 414 -3.00 -20.49 -19.87
CA LEU A 414 -1.72 -19.93 -19.41
C LEU A 414 -0.56 -20.94 -19.54
N ALA A 415 -0.85 -22.23 -19.36
CA ALA A 415 0.13 -23.31 -19.47
C ALA A 415 -0.55 -24.61 -19.95
N PRO A 416 -0.82 -24.79 -21.25
CA PRO A 416 -1.63 -25.92 -21.77
C PRO A 416 -1.14 -27.34 -21.47
N ALA A 417 0.11 -27.51 -21.00
CA ALA A 417 0.68 -28.78 -20.56
C ALA A 417 0.50 -29.07 -19.05
N MET A 418 -0.12 -28.15 -18.29
CA MET A 418 -0.17 -28.17 -16.83
C MET A 418 -1.58 -27.83 -16.32
N ASN A 419 -1.95 -28.39 -15.17
CA ASN A 419 -3.09 -27.87 -14.40
C ASN A 419 -2.64 -26.72 -13.48
N GLU A 420 -3.60 -25.99 -12.91
CA GLU A 420 -3.33 -24.81 -12.07
C GLU A 420 -2.39 -25.12 -10.89
N THR A 421 -2.64 -26.22 -10.18
CA THR A 421 -1.79 -26.70 -9.08
C THR A 421 -0.36 -26.95 -9.54
N GLY A 422 -0.18 -27.59 -10.70
CA GLY A 422 1.14 -27.84 -11.28
C GLY A 422 1.86 -26.57 -11.71
N LEU A 423 1.14 -25.59 -12.26
CA LEU A 423 1.67 -24.27 -12.62
C LEU A 423 2.12 -23.51 -11.36
N VAL A 424 1.31 -23.48 -10.30
CA VAL A 424 1.67 -22.85 -9.02
C VAL A 424 2.88 -23.56 -8.37
N GLN A 425 2.89 -24.90 -8.34
CA GLN A 425 4.03 -25.69 -7.86
C GLN A 425 5.31 -25.34 -8.63
N ALA A 426 5.25 -25.23 -9.97
CA ALA A 426 6.41 -24.86 -10.79
C ALA A 426 6.86 -23.41 -10.57
N LEU A 427 5.93 -22.45 -10.41
CA LEU A 427 6.27 -21.05 -10.14
C LEU A 427 6.95 -20.88 -8.77
N VAL A 428 6.46 -21.55 -7.73
CA VAL A 428 7.08 -21.54 -6.39
C VAL A 428 8.45 -22.22 -6.42
N LEU A 429 8.58 -23.38 -7.08
CA LEU A 429 9.87 -24.07 -7.21
C LEU A 429 10.89 -23.24 -8.00
N GLN A 430 10.46 -22.60 -9.09
CA GLN A 430 11.28 -21.70 -9.90
C GLN A 430 11.75 -20.49 -9.10
N PHE A 431 10.89 -19.89 -8.28
CA PHE A 431 11.25 -18.81 -7.36
C PHE A 431 12.29 -19.26 -6.32
N LEU A 432 12.05 -20.38 -5.63
CA LEU A 432 12.98 -20.91 -4.61
C LEU A 432 14.37 -21.22 -5.21
N GLN A 433 14.42 -21.75 -6.44
CA GLN A 433 15.66 -22.00 -7.17
C GLN A 433 16.34 -20.73 -7.70
N HIS A 434 15.57 -19.69 -8.04
CA HIS A 434 16.05 -18.40 -8.56
C HIS A 434 16.77 -17.61 -7.46
N ASP A 435 16.19 -17.51 -6.27
CA ASP A 435 16.72 -16.73 -5.15
C ASP A 435 17.76 -17.50 -4.31
N GLY A 436 17.90 -18.81 -4.57
CA GLY A 436 18.90 -19.66 -3.90
C GLY A 436 18.42 -20.26 -2.58
N TYR A 437 17.12 -20.38 -2.36
CA TYR A 437 16.51 -21.12 -1.25
C TYR A 437 16.57 -22.64 -1.49
N VAL A 438 17.76 -23.18 -1.79
CA VAL A 438 17.96 -24.55 -2.31
C VAL A 438 17.47 -25.63 -1.35
N GLU A 439 17.71 -25.44 -0.05
CA GLU A 439 17.28 -26.36 1.00
C GLU A 439 15.74 -26.46 1.04
N THR A 440 15.04 -25.33 0.94
CA THR A 440 13.57 -25.23 0.82
C THR A 440 13.06 -25.79 -0.51
N ALA A 441 13.72 -25.47 -1.62
CA ALA A 441 13.38 -25.97 -2.96
C ALA A 441 13.41 -27.51 -3.03
N ARG A 442 14.41 -28.13 -2.39
CA ARG A 442 14.52 -29.59 -2.29
C ARG A 442 13.39 -30.18 -1.46
N ALA A 443 13.15 -29.67 -0.25
CA ALA A 443 12.08 -30.16 0.61
C ALA A 443 10.69 -30.06 -0.06
N PHE A 444 10.40 -28.92 -0.69
CA PHE A 444 9.16 -28.69 -1.44
C PHE A 444 9.02 -29.64 -2.64
N ALA A 445 10.09 -29.91 -3.38
CA ALA A 445 10.05 -30.87 -4.48
C ALA A 445 9.95 -32.34 -3.99
N GLU A 446 10.54 -32.69 -2.85
CA GLU A 446 10.36 -34.00 -2.21
C GLU A 446 8.89 -34.19 -1.78
N GLU A 447 8.25 -33.15 -1.24
CA GLU A 447 6.82 -33.12 -0.89
C GLU A 447 5.91 -33.25 -2.14
N ILE A 448 6.13 -32.44 -3.18
CA ILE A 448 5.43 -32.55 -4.48
C ILE A 448 5.57 -33.96 -5.06
N ASN A 449 6.76 -34.57 -4.95
CA ASN A 449 7.00 -35.92 -5.45
C ASN A 449 6.34 -37.00 -4.58
N ALA A 450 6.16 -36.77 -3.27
CA ALA A 450 5.40 -37.63 -2.39
C ALA A 450 3.88 -37.54 -2.67
N GLU A 451 3.35 -36.33 -2.85
CA GLU A 451 1.96 -36.07 -3.25
C GLU A 451 1.65 -36.76 -4.59
N LYS A 452 2.46 -36.51 -5.63
CA LYS A 452 2.28 -37.13 -6.95
C LYS A 452 2.35 -38.66 -6.88
N LYS A 453 3.24 -39.24 -6.06
CA LYS A 453 3.28 -40.70 -5.84
C LYS A 453 2.07 -41.24 -5.07
N ALA A 454 1.47 -40.47 -4.17
CA ALA A 454 0.25 -40.85 -3.47
C ALA A 454 -1.00 -40.78 -4.37
N LEU A 455 -0.97 -39.94 -5.41
CA LEU A 455 -2.05 -39.77 -6.39
C LEU A 455 -1.91 -40.64 -7.66
N CYS A 456 -0.70 -41.09 -8.00
CA CYS A 456 -0.44 -41.93 -9.16
C CYS A 456 -0.68 -43.42 -8.90
N LEU A 457 -1.53 -44.04 -9.72
CA LEU A 457 -1.77 -45.49 -9.74
C LEU A 457 -0.67 -46.30 -10.47
N ASP A 458 0.24 -45.63 -11.19
CA ASP A 458 1.38 -46.26 -11.88
C ASP A 458 2.71 -45.85 -11.21
N PRO A 459 3.46 -46.80 -10.62
CA PRO A 459 4.77 -46.53 -10.00
C PRO A 459 5.89 -46.11 -10.97
N ASN A 460 5.72 -46.31 -12.29
CA ASN A 460 6.79 -46.16 -13.29
C ASN A 460 6.68 -44.88 -14.13
N ALA A 461 5.70 -44.00 -13.88
CA ALA A 461 5.60 -42.72 -14.58
C ALA A 461 6.86 -41.87 -14.34
N PRO A 462 7.61 -41.46 -15.38
CA PRO A 462 8.83 -40.68 -15.21
C PRO A 462 8.48 -39.26 -14.76
N ILE A 463 8.68 -38.98 -13.47
CA ILE A 463 8.58 -37.63 -12.92
C ILE A 463 9.72 -36.79 -13.51
N GLU A 464 9.39 -35.70 -14.20
CA GLU A 464 10.38 -34.69 -14.59
C GLU A 464 10.95 -34.02 -13.34
N GLY A 465 12.11 -34.52 -12.90
CA GLY A 465 12.81 -34.03 -11.73
C GLY A 465 13.52 -32.70 -11.94
N ILE A 466 13.94 -32.08 -10.84
CA ILE A 466 14.77 -30.87 -10.84
C ILE A 466 16.01 -31.07 -11.74
N ASN A 467 16.30 -30.07 -12.57
CA ASN A 467 17.52 -30.02 -13.38
C ASN A 467 18.77 -29.92 -12.47
N VAL A 468 19.52 -31.01 -12.38
CA VAL A 468 20.75 -31.14 -11.55
C VAL A 468 21.79 -30.02 -11.79
N LYS A 469 21.82 -29.41 -12.99
CA LYS A 469 22.72 -28.28 -13.28
C LYS A 469 22.27 -26.97 -12.63
N ASP A 470 20.97 -26.79 -12.43
CA ASP A 470 20.42 -25.61 -11.77
C ASP A 470 20.66 -25.67 -10.27
N ASP A 471 20.60 -26.87 -9.67
CA ASP A 471 21.04 -27.10 -8.29
C ASP A 471 22.50 -26.70 -8.08
N GLU A 472 23.43 -27.09 -8.95
CA GLU A 472 24.84 -26.72 -8.83
C GLU A 472 25.04 -25.19 -8.77
N HIS A 473 24.39 -24.46 -9.66
CA HIS A 473 24.47 -23.00 -9.68
C HIS A 473 23.71 -22.35 -8.53
N ALA A 474 22.58 -22.91 -8.10
CA ALA A 474 21.82 -22.43 -6.96
C ALA A 474 22.60 -22.63 -5.65
N ASN A 475 23.27 -23.77 -5.43
CA ASN A 475 24.17 -23.98 -4.29
C ASN A 475 25.33 -22.97 -4.28
N LYS A 476 25.93 -22.67 -5.45
CA LYS A 476 26.99 -21.66 -5.58
C LYS A 476 26.47 -20.24 -5.25
N ARG A 477 25.27 -19.88 -5.70
CA ARG A 477 24.63 -18.58 -5.37
C ARG A 477 24.18 -18.51 -3.90
N GLN A 478 23.63 -19.57 -3.34
CA GLN A 478 23.25 -19.67 -1.92
C GLN A 478 24.45 -19.40 -1.00
N ARG A 479 25.62 -19.96 -1.32
CA ARG A 479 26.86 -19.69 -0.55
C ARG A 479 27.30 -18.23 -0.61
N ILE A 480 27.14 -17.57 -1.76
CA ILE A 480 27.45 -16.14 -1.93
C ILE A 480 26.43 -15.30 -1.14
N ARG A 481 25.12 -15.56 -1.33
CA ARG A 481 24.00 -14.91 -0.64
C ARG A 481 24.14 -15.02 0.88
N ARG A 482 24.42 -16.22 1.41
CA ARG A 482 24.62 -16.48 2.83
C ARG A 482 25.75 -15.61 3.40
N ALA A 483 26.89 -15.50 2.71
CA ALA A 483 28.00 -14.64 3.14
C ALA A 483 27.61 -13.14 3.19
N VAL A 484 26.89 -12.62 2.18
CA VAL A 484 26.39 -11.22 2.19
C VAL A 484 25.40 -10.98 3.34
N LEU A 485 24.47 -11.92 3.58
CA LEU A 485 23.47 -11.81 4.64
C LEU A 485 24.07 -11.97 6.05
N GLU A 486 25.13 -12.77 6.22
CA GLU A 486 25.94 -12.86 7.45
C GLU A 486 26.75 -11.57 7.68
N GLY A 487 27.19 -10.90 6.61
CA GLY A 487 27.99 -9.67 6.61
C GLY A 487 29.45 -9.87 6.19
N ASP A 488 29.87 -11.11 5.89
CA ASP A 488 31.22 -11.41 5.41
C ASP A 488 31.31 -11.17 3.89
N ILE A 489 31.49 -9.89 3.54
CA ILE A 489 31.58 -9.45 2.15
C ILE A 489 32.86 -9.95 1.47
N ASP A 490 33.94 -10.23 2.21
CA ASP A 490 35.16 -10.79 1.62
C ASP A 490 34.97 -12.25 1.18
N ARG A 491 34.26 -13.08 1.95
CA ARG A 491 33.80 -14.41 1.50
C ARG A 491 32.88 -14.28 0.29
N ALA A 492 31.97 -13.32 0.27
CA ALA A 492 31.07 -13.10 -0.87
C ALA A 492 31.84 -12.72 -2.16
N LEU A 493 32.77 -11.77 -2.08
CA LEU A 493 33.65 -11.36 -3.19
C LEU A 493 34.55 -12.52 -3.65
N LYS A 494 35.15 -13.27 -2.71
CA LYS A 494 35.99 -14.44 -3.00
C LYS A 494 35.22 -15.57 -3.68
N HIS A 495 34.02 -15.89 -3.21
CA HIS A 495 33.16 -16.90 -3.84
C HIS A 495 32.61 -16.43 -5.19
N THR A 496 32.26 -15.14 -5.34
CA THR A 496 31.82 -14.59 -6.64
C THR A 496 32.96 -14.66 -7.67
N ASN A 497 34.17 -14.21 -7.34
CA ASN A 497 35.31 -14.30 -8.25
C ASN A 497 35.73 -15.76 -8.56
N ALA A 498 35.56 -16.69 -7.62
CA ALA A 498 35.88 -18.10 -7.84
C ALA A 498 34.86 -18.87 -8.69
N PHE A 499 33.57 -18.51 -8.62
CA PHE A 499 32.49 -19.21 -9.34
C PHE A 499 32.02 -18.47 -10.60
N TYR A 500 32.16 -17.14 -10.65
CA TYR A 500 31.59 -16.24 -11.65
C TYR A 500 32.56 -15.08 -12.00
N PRO A 501 33.78 -15.35 -12.51
CA PRO A 501 34.92 -14.41 -12.55
C PRO A 501 34.78 -13.15 -13.44
N GLN A 502 33.67 -13.00 -14.17
CA GLN A 502 33.37 -11.80 -14.98
C GLN A 502 32.26 -10.93 -14.37
N VAL A 503 31.37 -11.48 -13.52
CA VAL A 503 30.18 -10.77 -13.01
C VAL A 503 30.51 -9.41 -12.40
N LEU A 504 31.57 -9.33 -11.58
CA LEU A 504 31.97 -8.10 -10.90
C LEU A 504 32.71 -7.09 -11.81
N LYS A 505 33.14 -7.51 -13.00
CA LYS A 505 33.72 -6.63 -14.03
C LYS A 505 32.63 -6.10 -14.96
N ASP A 506 31.74 -7.00 -15.38
CA ASP A 506 30.60 -6.69 -16.25
C ASP A 506 29.54 -5.83 -15.53
N ASN A 507 29.53 -5.84 -14.19
CA ASN A 507 28.57 -5.12 -13.33
C ASN A 507 29.30 -4.29 -12.26
N GLU A 508 30.08 -3.28 -12.68
CA GLU A 508 30.81 -2.38 -11.77
C GLU A 508 29.94 -1.82 -10.63
N GLN A 509 28.67 -1.52 -10.89
CA GLN A 509 27.76 -0.95 -9.88
C GLN A 509 27.52 -1.92 -8.71
N VAL A 510 27.46 -3.23 -8.98
CA VAL A 510 27.31 -4.27 -7.96
C VAL A 510 28.62 -4.45 -7.20
N TYR A 511 29.76 -4.36 -7.90
CA TYR A 511 31.08 -4.36 -7.24
C TYR A 511 31.25 -3.16 -6.30
N PHE A 512 30.95 -1.94 -6.76
CA PHE A 512 30.93 -0.72 -5.93
C PHE A 512 30.05 -0.88 -4.70
N ARG A 513 28.80 -1.36 -4.85
CA ARG A 513 27.88 -1.55 -3.72
C ARG A 513 28.35 -2.62 -2.74
N LEU A 514 29.00 -3.69 -3.20
CA LEU A 514 29.67 -4.66 -2.31
C LEU A 514 30.84 -4.00 -1.55
N ARG A 515 31.70 -3.24 -2.23
CA ARG A 515 32.84 -2.53 -1.61
C ARG A 515 32.35 -1.52 -0.56
N CYS A 516 31.30 -0.75 -0.85
CA CYS A 516 30.62 0.11 0.13
C CYS A 516 30.01 -0.68 1.28
N ARG A 517 29.32 -1.81 1.03
CA ARG A 517 28.74 -2.61 2.11
C ARG A 517 29.82 -3.22 3.02
N LYS A 518 30.99 -3.61 2.50
CA LYS A 518 32.12 -4.03 3.34
C LYS A 518 32.52 -2.93 4.32
N PHE A 519 32.68 -1.69 3.85
CA PHE A 519 32.99 -0.56 4.73
C PHE A 519 31.90 -0.35 5.81
N ILE A 520 30.62 -0.40 5.43
CA ILE A 520 29.48 -0.29 6.37
C ILE A 520 29.52 -1.41 7.44
N GLU A 521 29.80 -2.66 7.06
CA GLU A 521 29.89 -3.77 8.02
C GLU A 521 31.13 -3.67 8.93
N MET A 522 32.27 -3.16 8.43
CA MET A 522 33.47 -2.91 9.26
C MET A 522 33.20 -1.82 10.31
N VAL A 523 32.63 -0.68 9.88
CA VAL A 523 32.19 0.40 10.80
C VAL A 523 31.17 -0.12 11.82
N ARG A 524 30.20 -0.93 11.38
CA ARG A 524 29.21 -1.53 12.28
C ARG A 524 29.85 -2.47 13.30
N THR A 525 30.79 -3.31 12.88
CA THR A 525 31.47 -4.27 13.77
C THR A 525 32.28 -3.53 14.84
N ALA A 526 33.02 -2.49 14.47
CA ALA A 526 33.72 -1.63 15.44
C ALA A 526 32.75 -0.98 16.44
N ALA A 527 31.62 -0.45 15.96
CA ALA A 527 30.60 0.14 16.83
C ALA A 527 29.92 -0.89 17.77
N GLU A 528 29.63 -2.11 17.28
CA GLU A 528 29.09 -3.21 18.09
C GLU A 528 30.09 -3.66 19.17
N MET A 529 31.38 -3.76 18.84
CA MET A 529 32.46 -4.08 19.80
C MET A 529 32.66 -2.98 20.85
N ARG A 530 32.61 -1.69 20.47
CA ARG A 530 32.67 -0.56 21.41
C ARG A 530 31.56 -0.62 22.45
N VAL A 531 30.31 -0.80 22.00
CA VAL A 531 29.15 -0.93 22.91
C VAL A 531 29.30 -2.14 23.84
N ALA A 532 29.82 -3.27 23.36
CA ALA A 532 30.09 -4.43 24.19
C ALA A 532 31.18 -4.19 25.25
N SER A 533 32.27 -3.46 24.90
CA SER A 533 33.32 -3.07 25.84
C SER A 533 32.82 -2.09 26.91
N GLU A 534 31.99 -1.13 26.53
CA GLU A 534 31.33 -0.19 27.45
C GLU A 534 30.39 -0.93 28.42
N ALA A 535 29.58 -1.86 27.91
CA ALA A 535 28.66 -2.67 28.72
C ALA A 535 29.40 -3.60 29.72
N LYS A 536 30.51 -4.23 29.30
CA LYS A 536 31.40 -4.98 30.22
C LYS A 536 31.87 -4.08 31.37
N LYS A 537 32.30 -2.84 31.07
CA LYS A 537 32.84 -1.88 32.07
C LYS A 537 31.78 -1.39 33.07
N SER A 538 30.52 -1.21 32.65
CA SER A 538 29.47 -0.74 33.56
C SER A 538 29.09 -1.71 34.69
N ASN A 539 29.37 -3.01 34.56
CA ASN A 539 29.07 -3.98 35.61
C ASN A 539 30.09 -3.97 36.78
N GLY A 540 31.19 -3.21 36.67
CA GLY A 540 32.27 -3.18 37.67
C GLY A 540 32.09 -2.21 38.84
N HIS A 541 30.95 -1.51 38.98
CA HIS A 541 30.76 -0.47 40.00
C HIS A 541 29.34 -0.42 40.61
N GLY A 542 28.97 -1.46 41.35
CA GLY A 542 27.91 -1.38 42.36
C GLY A 542 28.48 -0.79 43.65
N GLY A 543 28.12 0.45 43.99
CA GLY A 543 28.68 1.18 45.14
C GLY A 543 28.15 0.73 46.51
N ASP A 544 29.00 0.81 47.53
CA ASP A 544 28.65 0.60 48.94
C ASP A 544 27.70 1.68 49.48
N VAL A 545 26.59 1.24 50.09
CA VAL A 545 25.82 1.99 51.11
C VAL A 545 25.30 0.99 52.16
N GLY A 546 26.16 0.60 53.10
CA GLY A 546 25.87 -0.49 54.05
C GLY A 546 24.86 -0.21 55.19
N ALA A 547 24.37 -1.30 55.78
CA ALA A 547 23.72 -1.37 57.10
C ALA A 547 24.12 -2.70 57.79
N GLN A 548 24.40 -2.67 59.10
CA GLN A 548 25.12 -3.74 59.82
C GLN A 548 24.21 -4.74 60.56
N ALA A 549 24.65 -6.01 60.68
CA ALA A 549 24.20 -6.95 61.72
C ALA A 549 25.15 -8.17 61.96
N MET A 550 26.08 -8.03 62.92
CA MET A 550 26.72 -9.04 63.80
C MET A 550 27.38 -10.33 63.26
N ASP A 551 28.71 -10.38 63.41
CA ASP A 551 29.59 -11.41 64.04
C ASP A 551 29.22 -12.91 64.06
N LEU A 552 30.20 -13.77 63.71
CA LEU A 552 31.05 -14.48 64.71
C LEU A 552 32.22 -15.28 64.09
N ASP A 553 33.44 -14.92 64.52
CA ASP A 553 34.69 -15.68 64.74
C ASP A 553 35.09 -16.93 63.92
N ALA A 554 36.30 -16.89 63.28
CA ALA A 554 37.50 -17.63 63.74
C ALA A 554 38.68 -17.63 62.71
N ASN A 555 39.91 -17.86 63.21
CA ASN A 555 41.22 -18.03 62.51
C ASN A 555 41.19 -18.56 61.05
N GLY A 556 42.15 -18.19 60.17
CA GLY A 556 43.38 -17.41 60.33
C GLY A 556 44.55 -17.97 59.49
N THR A 557 45.68 -17.24 59.43
CA THR A 557 46.93 -17.53 58.67
C THR A 557 46.88 -17.42 57.15
N GLU A 558 47.87 -16.73 56.58
CA GLU A 558 48.01 -16.41 55.15
C GLU A 558 48.67 -17.54 54.34
N ASN A 559 48.30 -17.67 53.07
CA ASN A 559 49.21 -17.36 51.96
C ASN A 559 48.44 -17.21 50.63
N GLY A 560 48.72 -16.16 49.88
CA GLY A 560 47.94 -15.77 48.69
C GLY A 560 48.36 -16.50 47.40
N ALA A 561 47.39 -16.75 46.51
CA ALA A 561 47.62 -17.36 45.20
C ALA A 561 46.56 -16.99 44.13
N TRP A 562 45.87 -15.84 44.27
CA TRP A 562 44.76 -15.43 43.39
C TRP A 562 44.68 -13.91 43.22
N ASP A 563 45.38 -13.34 42.22
CA ASP A 563 45.00 -12.08 41.55
C ASP A 563 45.78 -11.87 40.23
N GLN A 564 45.31 -12.48 39.13
CA GLN A 564 45.66 -12.10 37.75
C GLN A 564 44.80 -12.88 36.73
N THR A 565 43.68 -12.29 36.28
CA THR A 565 42.94 -12.76 35.07
C THR A 565 42.02 -11.71 34.43
N ASP A 566 41.47 -10.75 35.19
CA ASP A 566 40.38 -9.88 34.68
C ASP A 566 40.85 -8.60 33.96
N THR A 567 42.15 -8.25 34.04
CA THR A 567 42.71 -7.05 33.41
C THR A 567 43.19 -7.26 31.97
N GLU A 568 43.50 -8.50 31.57
CA GLU A 568 44.06 -8.80 30.25
C GLU A 568 42.97 -8.81 29.15
N ASP A 569 41.84 -9.51 29.38
CA ASP A 569 40.69 -9.56 28.44
C ASP A 569 40.14 -8.18 28.05
N SER A 570 40.18 -7.22 28.99
CA SER A 570 39.75 -5.82 28.77
C SER A 570 40.78 -5.01 27.96
N ALA A 571 42.07 -5.33 28.10
CA ALA A 571 43.14 -4.72 27.33
C ALA A 571 43.18 -5.27 25.89
N GLU A 572 43.12 -6.59 25.71
CA GLU A 572 43.08 -7.25 24.40
C GLU A 572 41.86 -6.79 23.58
N THR A 573 40.65 -6.82 24.17
CA THR A 573 39.43 -6.27 23.53
C THR A 573 39.61 -4.82 23.09
N SER A 574 40.40 -4.01 23.80
CA SER A 574 40.65 -2.61 23.42
C SER A 574 41.68 -2.45 22.30
N LEU A 575 42.63 -3.38 22.16
CA LEU A 575 43.59 -3.40 21.05
C LEU A 575 42.89 -3.84 19.75
N ASP A 576 42.08 -4.89 19.81
CA ASP A 576 41.28 -5.40 18.68
C ASP A 576 40.39 -4.30 18.05
N ILE A 577 39.74 -3.48 18.88
CA ILE A 577 38.90 -2.36 18.41
C ILE A 577 39.74 -1.32 17.66
N ASN A 578 40.91 -0.96 18.19
CA ASN A 578 41.78 0.03 17.56
C ASN A 578 42.39 -0.51 16.24
N GLU A 579 42.76 -1.80 16.18
CA GLU A 579 43.22 -2.43 14.95
C GLU A 579 42.12 -2.49 13.88
N LEU A 580 40.89 -2.89 14.28
CA LEU A 580 39.75 -2.91 13.37
C LEU A 580 39.39 -1.52 12.84
N GLU A 581 39.51 -0.46 13.65
CA GLU A 581 39.30 0.92 13.20
C GLU A 581 40.41 1.42 12.27
N MET A 582 41.68 1.10 12.55
CA MET A 582 42.78 1.39 11.63
C MET A 582 42.58 0.67 10.28
N ALA A 583 42.17 -0.59 10.29
CA ALA A 583 41.83 -1.34 9.09
C ALA A 583 40.60 -0.74 8.36
N THR A 584 39.61 -0.25 9.10
CA THR A 584 38.42 0.43 8.54
C THR A 584 38.78 1.76 7.87
N LEU A 585 39.66 2.55 8.48
CA LEU A 585 40.16 3.80 7.91
C LEU A 585 41.03 3.55 6.67
N GLN A 586 41.93 2.56 6.70
CA GLN A 586 42.71 2.17 5.52
C GLN A 586 41.79 1.70 4.39
N TYR A 587 40.84 0.82 4.69
CA TYR A 587 39.86 0.34 3.70
C TYR A 587 39.01 1.48 3.12
N GLY A 588 38.63 2.46 3.94
CA GLY A 588 37.95 3.67 3.50
C GLY A 588 38.79 4.53 2.55
N GLN A 589 40.10 4.62 2.77
CA GLN A 589 41.05 5.31 1.88
C GLN A 589 41.26 4.55 0.56
N GLU A 590 41.40 3.23 0.61
CA GLU A 590 41.47 2.36 -0.58
C GLU A 590 40.20 2.50 -1.43
N LEU A 591 39.02 2.46 -0.79
CA LEU A 591 37.72 2.68 -1.43
C LEU A 591 37.62 4.07 -2.06
N HIS A 592 38.12 5.11 -1.38
CA HIS A 592 38.13 6.46 -1.92
C HIS A 592 39.02 6.54 -3.16
N ALA A 593 40.25 6.04 -3.09
CA ALA A 593 41.21 6.07 -4.19
C ALA A 593 40.73 5.29 -5.43
N GLU A 594 39.97 4.21 -5.24
CA GLU A 594 39.40 3.38 -6.30
C GLU A 594 38.27 4.08 -7.08
N PHE A 595 37.40 4.85 -6.40
CA PHE A 595 36.20 5.47 -6.99
C PHE A 595 36.23 7.02 -7.05
N LYS A 596 37.36 7.65 -6.70
CA LYS A 596 37.52 9.12 -6.63
C LYS A 596 37.12 9.84 -7.91
N ASP A 597 37.58 9.32 -9.06
CA ASP A 597 37.44 9.96 -10.38
C ASP A 597 36.29 9.35 -11.20
N ASP A 598 35.33 8.67 -10.54
CA ASP A 598 34.15 8.07 -11.17
C ASP A 598 33.13 9.14 -11.63
N PRO A 599 32.65 9.12 -12.89
CA PRO A 599 31.72 10.13 -13.40
C PRO A 599 30.28 10.02 -12.85
N ARG A 600 29.93 8.95 -12.12
CA ARG A 600 28.57 8.75 -11.58
C ARG A 600 28.33 9.59 -10.33
N ARG A 601 27.48 10.62 -10.45
CA ARG A 601 27.02 11.43 -9.29
C ARG A 601 26.47 10.59 -8.12
N GLU A 602 25.87 9.43 -8.42
CA GLU A 602 25.39 8.48 -7.41
C GLU A 602 26.53 7.86 -6.58
N VAL A 603 27.66 7.53 -7.21
CA VAL A 603 28.86 7.02 -6.54
C VAL A 603 29.42 8.08 -5.59
N THR A 604 29.59 9.32 -6.08
CA THR A 604 30.07 10.43 -5.24
C THR A 604 29.16 10.70 -4.05
N LYS A 605 27.83 10.67 -4.26
CA LYS A 605 26.85 10.86 -3.17
C LYS A 605 26.92 9.71 -2.15
N HIS A 606 26.85 8.46 -2.61
CA HIS A 606 26.82 7.32 -1.72
C HIS A 606 28.12 7.18 -0.90
N LEU A 607 29.27 7.54 -1.48
CA LEU A 607 30.54 7.66 -0.75
C LEU A 607 30.46 8.72 0.35
N ALA A 608 29.92 9.91 0.07
CA ALA A 608 29.72 10.94 1.10
C ALA A 608 28.77 10.48 2.21
N ASP A 609 27.65 9.83 1.84
CA ASP A 609 26.66 9.29 2.79
C ASP A 609 27.30 8.24 3.73
N ILE A 610 28.14 7.32 3.24
CA ILE A 610 28.81 6.32 4.09
C ILE A 610 29.99 6.91 4.89
N TYR A 611 30.75 7.86 4.35
CA TYR A 611 31.86 8.47 5.10
C TYR A 611 31.37 9.35 6.26
N ALA A 612 30.12 9.85 6.20
CA ALA A 612 29.49 10.52 7.32
C ALA A 612 29.42 9.64 8.59
N LEU A 613 29.40 8.30 8.45
CA LEU A 613 29.43 7.37 9.59
C LEU A 613 30.68 7.53 10.46
N LEU A 614 31.82 7.95 9.90
CA LEU A 614 33.08 8.19 10.64
C LEU A 614 33.07 9.49 11.46
N ALA A 615 32.11 10.39 11.22
CA ALA A 615 32.00 11.64 11.96
C ALA A 615 31.39 11.47 13.37
N TYR A 616 30.80 10.30 13.66
CA TYR A 616 30.10 10.00 14.91
C TYR A 616 30.85 8.94 15.72
N ALA A 617 31.02 9.17 17.02
CA ALA A 617 31.69 8.22 17.91
C ALA A 617 30.90 6.90 18.11
N ASN A 618 29.60 6.88 17.83
CA ASN A 618 28.77 5.68 17.82
C ASN A 618 27.60 5.83 16.83
N PRO A 619 27.79 5.53 15.53
CA PRO A 619 26.77 5.76 14.51
C PRO A 619 25.56 4.82 14.60
N LEU A 620 25.56 3.82 15.48
CA LEU A 620 24.39 2.98 15.77
C LEU A 620 23.34 3.68 16.64
N ARG A 621 23.73 4.73 17.38
CA ARG A 621 22.85 5.48 18.28
C ARG A 621 22.28 6.75 17.64
N GLU A 622 22.84 7.18 16.51
CA GLU A 622 22.56 8.46 15.88
C GLU A 622 21.48 8.34 14.81
N LYS A 623 20.34 9.00 15.02
CA LYS A 623 19.12 8.83 14.20
C LYS A 623 19.35 9.12 12.72
N ASP A 624 20.21 10.10 12.43
CA ASP A 624 20.43 10.59 11.07
C ASP A 624 21.23 9.61 10.21
N VAL A 625 22.06 8.74 10.81
CA VAL A 625 22.96 7.82 10.09
C VAL A 625 22.78 6.33 10.40
N ALA A 626 22.14 5.96 11.52
CA ALA A 626 21.93 4.56 11.91
C ALA A 626 21.16 3.74 10.85
N HIS A 627 20.34 4.41 10.03
CA HIS A 627 19.59 3.77 8.94
C HIS A 627 20.51 3.17 7.84
N LEU A 628 21.73 3.69 7.65
CA LEU A 628 22.71 3.15 6.69
C LEU A 628 23.30 1.81 7.15
N LEU A 629 23.39 1.62 8.48
CA LEU A 629 23.92 0.43 9.13
C LEU A 629 22.90 -0.73 9.18
N ASP A 630 21.62 -0.49 8.84
CA ASP A 630 20.55 -1.49 8.86
C ASP A 630 20.94 -2.77 8.09
N ARG A 631 20.59 -3.92 8.67
CA ARG A 631 20.74 -5.25 8.06
C ARG A 631 19.92 -5.40 6.78
N LYS A 632 18.83 -4.62 6.59
CA LYS A 632 18.08 -4.56 5.33
C LYS A 632 18.97 -4.23 4.11
N GLY A 633 20.00 -3.41 4.31
CA GLY A 633 20.97 -3.10 3.25
C GLY A 633 21.75 -4.32 2.74
N ARG A 634 21.90 -5.37 3.56
CA ARG A 634 22.50 -6.65 3.13
C ARG A 634 21.61 -7.38 2.12
N LEU A 635 20.29 -7.33 2.30
CA LEU A 635 19.33 -8.00 1.42
C LEU A 635 19.35 -7.39 0.02
N ALA A 636 19.28 -6.05 -0.09
CA ALA A 636 19.33 -5.36 -1.39
C ALA A 636 20.60 -5.69 -2.19
N VAL A 637 21.78 -5.64 -1.54
CA VAL A 637 23.06 -5.99 -2.18
C VAL A 637 23.12 -7.49 -2.53
N ALA A 638 22.49 -8.36 -1.75
CA ALA A 638 22.40 -9.79 -2.06
C ALA A 638 21.50 -10.09 -3.27
N GLU A 639 20.38 -9.36 -3.45
CA GLU A 639 19.52 -9.51 -4.64
C GLU A 639 20.17 -8.96 -5.91
N GLU A 640 20.81 -7.79 -5.83
CA GLU A 640 21.51 -7.20 -6.97
C GLU A 640 22.66 -8.10 -7.45
N LEU A 641 23.40 -8.72 -6.52
CA LEU A 641 24.41 -9.72 -6.83
C LEU A 641 23.81 -11.03 -7.38
N ASN A 642 22.70 -11.53 -6.82
CA ASN A 642 22.02 -12.70 -7.35
C ASN A 642 21.53 -12.46 -8.80
N SER A 643 20.93 -11.30 -9.05
CA SER A 643 20.46 -10.85 -10.36
C SER A 643 21.58 -10.75 -11.38
N ALA A 644 22.72 -10.14 -11.01
CA ALA A 644 23.89 -10.03 -11.89
C ALA A 644 24.50 -11.41 -12.23
N ILE A 645 24.57 -12.33 -11.26
CA ILE A 645 24.99 -13.71 -11.52
C ILE A 645 24.00 -14.42 -12.45
N LEU A 646 22.69 -14.27 -12.24
CA LEU A 646 21.66 -14.88 -13.09
C LEU A 646 21.74 -14.38 -14.54
N LEU A 647 21.90 -13.08 -14.75
CA LEU A 647 22.11 -12.49 -16.08
C LEU A 647 23.37 -13.05 -16.76
N SER A 648 24.48 -13.20 -16.04
CA SER A 648 25.72 -13.82 -16.59
C SER A 648 25.56 -15.30 -16.98
N LEU A 649 24.54 -15.98 -16.44
CA LEU A 649 24.15 -17.35 -16.79
C LEU A 649 23.09 -17.39 -17.90
N GLY A 650 22.77 -16.26 -18.53
CA GLY A 650 21.72 -16.16 -19.56
C GLY A 650 20.30 -16.31 -19.01
N LYS A 651 20.11 -16.15 -17.69
CA LYS A 651 18.81 -16.25 -17.03
C LYS A 651 18.19 -14.89 -16.78
N SER A 652 16.89 -14.88 -16.53
CA SER A 652 16.16 -13.72 -16.02
C SER A 652 16.77 -13.24 -14.70
N SER A 653 16.82 -11.92 -14.50
CA SER A 653 17.18 -11.28 -13.22
C SER A 653 16.06 -11.30 -12.17
N ARG A 654 14.82 -11.51 -12.61
CA ARG A 654 13.61 -11.60 -11.77
C ARG A 654 12.89 -12.93 -11.98
N ALA A 655 12.31 -13.48 -10.92
CA ALA A 655 11.59 -14.75 -10.98
C ALA A 655 10.29 -14.64 -11.80
N ALA A 656 9.77 -15.77 -12.27
CA ALA A 656 8.50 -15.80 -12.99
C ALA A 656 7.33 -15.37 -12.09
N LEU A 657 7.34 -15.80 -10.83
CA LEU A 657 6.35 -15.42 -9.82
C LEU A 657 6.34 -13.90 -9.55
N GLU A 658 7.51 -13.27 -9.40
CA GLU A 658 7.62 -11.81 -9.28
C GLU A 658 7.07 -11.06 -10.50
N LYS A 659 7.35 -11.57 -11.71
CA LYS A 659 6.87 -10.95 -12.95
C LYS A 659 5.35 -11.03 -13.04
N ILE A 660 4.76 -12.18 -12.72
CA ILE A 660 3.30 -12.34 -12.68
C ILE A 660 2.69 -11.38 -11.65
N TYR A 661 3.27 -11.27 -10.45
CA TYR A 661 2.81 -10.31 -9.44
C TYR A 661 2.85 -8.86 -9.95
N ALA A 662 4.00 -8.44 -10.51
CA ALA A 662 4.18 -7.08 -11.04
C ALA A 662 3.27 -6.80 -12.25
N GLN A 663 3.08 -7.76 -13.15
CA GLN A 663 2.18 -7.64 -14.29
C GLN A 663 0.72 -7.53 -13.85
N THR A 664 0.26 -8.38 -12.93
CA THR A 664 -1.10 -8.30 -12.37
C THR A 664 -1.31 -6.99 -11.61
N SER A 665 -0.31 -6.49 -10.90
CA SER A 665 -0.36 -5.18 -10.24
C SER A 665 -0.62 -4.04 -11.23
N VAL A 666 0.08 -4.01 -12.37
CA VAL A 666 -0.11 -2.98 -13.41
C VAL A 666 -1.43 -3.17 -14.17
N LEU A 667 -1.83 -4.41 -14.46
CA LEU A 667 -3.09 -4.71 -15.14
C LEU A 667 -4.32 -4.37 -14.29
N LEU A 668 -4.27 -4.55 -12.97
CA LEU A 668 -5.33 -4.09 -12.06
C LEU A 668 -5.43 -2.57 -11.97
N ASP A 669 -4.37 -1.84 -12.34
CA ASP A 669 -4.34 -0.37 -12.32
C ASP A 669 -4.93 0.21 -13.62
N ASP A 670 -4.52 -0.33 -14.78
CA ASP A 670 -5.14 -0.10 -16.09
C ASP A 670 -6.67 -0.39 -16.05
N LEU A 671 -7.05 -1.55 -15.50
CA LEU A 671 -8.45 -1.92 -15.26
C LEU A 671 -9.17 -1.07 -14.19
N ARG A 672 -8.48 -0.14 -13.50
CA ARG A 672 -9.06 0.78 -12.52
C ARG A 672 -9.25 2.19 -13.06
N GLU A 673 -8.43 2.67 -14.00
CA GLU A 673 -8.42 4.09 -14.43
C GLU A 673 -9.82 4.64 -14.75
N ASN A 674 -10.59 3.88 -15.53
CA ASN A 674 -11.95 4.24 -15.96
C ASN A 674 -13.05 3.62 -15.07
N GLY A 675 -12.71 3.23 -13.84
CA GLY A 675 -13.63 2.60 -12.88
C GLY A 675 -14.03 1.17 -13.20
N GLY A 676 -13.22 0.45 -13.98
CA GLY A 676 -13.43 -0.95 -14.33
C GLY A 676 -13.25 -1.94 -13.18
N PRO A 677 -13.15 -3.26 -13.46
CA PRO A 677 -13.03 -4.30 -12.44
C PRO A 677 -11.89 -4.08 -11.42
N GLY A 678 -10.81 -3.42 -11.81
CA GLY A 678 -9.65 -3.13 -10.96
C GLY A 678 -9.95 -2.18 -9.78
N ALA A 679 -11.07 -1.45 -9.81
CA ALA A 679 -11.53 -0.64 -8.68
C ALA A 679 -11.99 -1.47 -7.46
N PHE A 680 -12.38 -2.72 -7.67
CA PHE A 680 -13.02 -3.57 -6.65
C PHE A 680 -12.09 -4.65 -6.07
N VAL A 681 -10.88 -4.80 -6.62
CA VAL A 681 -9.94 -5.88 -6.31
C VAL A 681 -8.53 -5.31 -6.15
N SER A 682 -7.84 -5.69 -5.07
CA SER A 682 -6.41 -5.44 -4.86
C SER A 682 -5.66 -6.75 -4.68
N LEU A 683 -4.37 -6.76 -5.04
CA LEU A 683 -3.45 -7.84 -4.62
C LEU A 683 -3.18 -7.80 -3.11
N GLN A 684 -3.33 -6.63 -2.48
CA GLN A 684 -3.16 -6.47 -1.03
C GLN A 684 -4.24 -7.23 -0.26
N ASP A 685 -5.52 -7.10 -0.67
CA ASP A 685 -6.65 -7.84 -0.11
C ASP A 685 -6.35 -9.36 -0.07
N VAL A 686 -5.85 -9.90 -1.19
CA VAL A 686 -5.49 -11.33 -1.36
C VAL A 686 -4.28 -11.74 -0.49
N ILE A 687 -3.37 -10.81 -0.17
CA ILE A 687 -2.25 -11.07 0.75
C ILE A 687 -2.70 -11.02 2.22
N GLU A 688 -3.64 -10.13 2.56
CA GLU A 688 -4.16 -9.98 3.92
C GLU A 688 -5.10 -11.13 4.33
N ASP A 689 -5.80 -11.73 3.38
CA ASP A 689 -6.55 -12.99 3.54
C ASP A 689 -5.65 -14.20 3.86
N ILE A 690 -4.33 -14.14 3.64
CA ILE A 690 -3.42 -15.25 3.95
C ILE A 690 -3.30 -15.40 5.48
N PRO A 691 -3.64 -16.57 6.07
CA PRO A 691 -3.55 -16.77 7.51
C PRO A 691 -2.12 -16.55 8.02
N LYS A 692 -1.91 -15.48 8.78
CA LYS A 692 -0.63 -15.15 9.42
C LYS A 692 -0.26 -16.28 10.39
N SER A 693 0.71 -17.09 10.01
CA SER A 693 1.23 -18.18 10.85
C SER A 693 1.65 -17.62 12.21
N GLN A 694 1.10 -18.17 13.30
CA GLN A 694 1.61 -17.83 14.63
C GLN A 694 3.11 -18.19 14.70
N PRO A 695 3.95 -17.34 15.31
CA PRO A 695 5.35 -17.68 15.53
C PRO A 695 5.43 -18.92 16.44
N PHE A 696 6.25 -19.88 16.03
CA PHE A 696 6.60 -21.08 16.80
C PHE A 696 7.63 -20.75 17.90
#